data_AF-A0A5C6TAY8-F1
#
_entry.id   AF-A0A5C6TAY8-F1
#
_cell.length_a   1.000
_cell.length_b   1.000
_cell.length_c   1.000
_cell.angle_alpha   90.00
_cell.angle_beta   90.00
_cell.angle_gamma   90.00
#
_symmetry.space_group_name_H-M   'P 1'
#
loop_
_entity.id
_entity.type
_entity.pdbx_description
1 polymer ?
#
loop_
_entity_poly.entity_id
_entity_poly.type
_entity_poly.pdbx_seq_one_letter_code
_entity_poly.pdbx_strand_id
1 'polypeptide(L)'
;MKFRKLSAAFLVSLLQAPQLVAAALNATETDTQLVISNDRLYAAVQKKGGAIVKLTLDGTNLLGSPSGSTGIGPYLDCYCTPKGFWTPGSVAPEYKLFKGKDGKGKDYGGIVMSDTYTETGQVLEQYWFLRDGETGLHTFSRVAYHNEEQPFLRNLQELRTLFRPNNDMWTHLLTNTKQYAPLPGKEAKEKQVVVQDATWYLGNTPNDPYVKQEADYFTKYTFQDSWRDIDAYGLFADGSKTEDGDAYGAWLVMNTKDTYFGGPLHSDLVVDGILYNYISSNHHGDQTPNITNGFDRTFGPQYFHFNRFPGETDILKAQADAAQYADPEWNADFYDSIAKHVPNYVPTKSRGSFEVKVDLPKGAKNAIAVLAQSGVDFQDNVFDTKAYQYWANLDESGRATIPRVKSGTYRLTVYADNIFGQYTQDKVKIKAGKTEKKNVRWREESAGKELWRIGTPDKTSGEYRHGFEPDTSKPLQPEQYRIYWANWDFVKDFPEGVNFKVGESDVGKDLNYVHWSVFGGKGNSVRPEQYVGDGNVNNWTIAFDLKESQVKHKKHATFTVQLAGAKTAAGNTDIYNASEPHSNLKYTVNINGKDLEPWVIPYDHSSSCAVRSSVSCYNIAHKFEFDAKLLKKGENEIILSLPYNATNYESAVLPTSVCIKMASGAFFNPRVLLLTAPLVSSSITLWFARDQSFFLTLFTKSPIERKKANEILPGYISNFYGSGPWAVLTFIGLTFSTSIVNIWSDRALLRSRGSLFWYGWSAALALGHLAYVPAVAWKLRALWEDNCAVEGTDNVGMLERWLAVNHLRMLTTDLGAWLCAVVAISKTLIV
;
A
#
# COMPACT_ATOMS: atom_id res chain seq x y z
N MET A 1 -9.01 8.37 51.48
CA MET A 1 -8.26 7.36 52.25
C MET A 1 -7.16 6.78 51.37
N LYS A 2 -6.00 6.51 51.97
CA LYS A 2 -4.68 6.27 51.36
C LYS A 2 -4.63 5.26 50.20
N PHE A 3 -3.74 5.55 49.25
CA PHE A 3 -3.11 4.60 48.32
C PHE A 3 -2.70 3.30 49.04
N ARG A 4 -3.04 2.14 48.47
CA ARG A 4 -2.41 0.86 48.80
C ARG A 4 -1.85 0.22 47.54
N LYS A 5 -0.53 0.05 47.60
CA LYS A 5 0.34 -0.73 46.72
C LYS A 5 -0.24 -2.13 46.47
N LEU A 6 -0.22 -2.58 45.22
CA LEU A 6 -0.23 -3.99 44.89
C LEU A 6 1.22 -4.41 44.61
N SER A 7 1.64 -5.41 45.35
CA SER A 7 3.01 -5.86 45.54
C SER A 7 3.54 -6.63 44.34
N ALA A 8 4.81 -6.37 44.03
CA ALA A 8 5.68 -7.28 43.32
C ALA A 8 5.90 -8.55 44.17
N ALA A 9 5.54 -9.71 43.63
CA ALA A 9 6.03 -11.02 44.07
C ALA A 9 5.56 -12.09 43.08
N PHE A 10 6.38 -12.40 42.07
CA PHE A 10 6.62 -13.75 41.53
C PHE A 10 7.66 -13.64 40.41
N LEU A 11 8.94 -13.57 40.79
CA LEU A 11 10.05 -13.62 39.84
C LEU A 11 11.34 -14.01 40.56
N VAL A 12 11.43 -15.24 41.06
CA VAL A 12 12.71 -15.92 41.34
C VAL A 12 12.49 -17.43 41.21
N SER A 13 13.45 -18.11 40.58
CA SER A 13 13.63 -19.56 40.30
C SER A 13 13.27 -19.95 38.84
N LEU A 14 14.16 -20.40 37.95
CA LEU A 14 15.55 -20.86 38.06
C LEU A 14 16.41 -20.29 36.90
N LEU A 15 17.55 -19.69 37.27
CA LEU A 15 18.72 -19.47 36.43
C LEU A 15 19.62 -20.70 36.54
N GLN A 16 19.63 -21.58 35.53
CA GLN A 16 20.79 -22.38 35.13
C GLN A 16 20.66 -22.67 33.63
N ALA A 17 20.83 -21.63 32.80
CA ALA A 17 21.19 -21.84 31.41
C ALA A 17 22.71 -22.09 31.34
N PRO A 18 23.19 -23.07 30.58
CA PRO A 18 24.62 -23.23 30.36
C PRO A 18 25.16 -21.92 29.78
N GLN A 19 26.21 -21.38 30.38
CA GLN A 19 26.99 -20.31 29.78
C GLN A 19 27.57 -20.86 28.48
N LEU A 20 26.85 -20.67 27.38
CA LEU A 20 27.43 -20.69 26.06
C LEU A 20 28.52 -19.62 26.10
N VAL A 21 29.77 -20.06 25.99
CA VAL A 21 30.90 -19.17 25.77
C VAL A 21 30.60 -18.48 24.45
N ALA A 22 30.09 -17.25 24.51
CA ALA A 22 29.85 -16.44 23.33
C ALA A 22 31.18 -16.31 22.57
N ALA A 23 31.26 -16.89 21.38
CA ALA A 23 32.41 -16.70 20.52
C ALA A 23 32.45 -15.22 20.13
N ALA A 24 33.50 -14.53 20.53
CA ALA A 24 33.71 -13.13 20.15
C ALA A 24 33.73 -12.99 18.62
N LEU A 25 33.23 -11.87 18.12
CA LEU A 25 33.26 -11.56 16.69
C LEU A 25 34.64 -11.85 16.06
N ASN A 26 34.60 -12.64 14.99
CA ASN A 26 35.74 -13.07 14.22
C ASN A 26 35.67 -12.49 12.81
N ALA A 27 36.82 -11.99 12.34
CA ALA A 27 37.00 -11.51 10.98
C ALA A 27 38.31 -12.10 10.47
N THR A 28 38.25 -12.94 9.45
CA THR A 28 39.42 -13.65 8.91
C THR A 28 39.45 -13.62 7.39
N GLU A 29 40.66 -13.78 6.85
CA GLU A 29 40.92 -13.84 5.42
C GLU A 29 41.79 -15.06 5.12
N THR A 30 41.46 -15.76 4.04
CA THR A 30 42.26 -16.84 3.45
C THR A 30 42.60 -16.48 2.01
N ASP A 31 43.34 -17.35 1.32
CA ASP A 31 43.63 -17.19 -0.10
C ASP A 31 42.37 -17.19 -0.97
N THR A 32 41.26 -17.75 -0.48
CA THR A 32 40.03 -17.94 -1.27
C THR A 32 38.81 -17.20 -0.74
N GLN A 33 38.80 -16.80 0.53
CA GLN A 33 37.60 -16.25 1.19
C GLN A 33 37.93 -15.15 2.22
N LEU A 34 36.95 -14.26 2.43
CA LEU A 34 36.88 -13.36 3.57
C LEU A 34 35.66 -13.74 4.41
N VAL A 35 35.82 -13.80 5.72
CA VAL A 35 34.79 -14.26 6.66
C VAL A 35 34.58 -13.22 7.73
N ILE A 36 33.31 -12.93 8.02
CA ILE A 36 32.87 -12.21 9.21
C ILE A 36 31.84 -13.08 9.94
N SER A 37 32.03 -13.30 11.23
CA SER A 37 31.15 -14.16 12.03
C SER A 37 31.11 -13.76 13.50
N ASN A 38 30.04 -14.11 14.18
CA ASN A 38 29.96 -14.14 15.65
C ASN A 38 29.47 -15.54 16.09
N ASP A 39 28.96 -15.66 17.30
CA ASP A 39 28.44 -16.89 17.88
C ASP A 39 27.22 -17.45 17.13
N ARG A 40 26.47 -16.61 16.40
CA ARG A 40 25.21 -16.98 15.74
C ARG A 40 25.29 -16.91 14.22
N LEU A 41 25.83 -15.83 13.68
CA LEU A 41 25.88 -15.56 12.24
C LEU A 41 27.28 -15.79 11.70
N TYR A 42 27.38 -16.50 10.58
CA TYR A 42 28.60 -16.69 9.81
C TYR A 42 28.35 -16.31 8.36
N ALA A 43 29.14 -15.39 7.80
CA ALA A 43 29.10 -15.00 6.40
C ALA A 43 30.50 -15.09 5.77
N ALA A 44 30.61 -15.81 4.64
CA ALA A 44 31.84 -15.93 3.88
C ALA A 44 31.67 -15.43 2.44
N VAL A 45 32.44 -14.42 2.08
CA VAL A 45 32.58 -13.90 0.72
C VAL A 45 33.67 -14.67 0.00
N GLN A 46 33.35 -15.26 -1.16
CA GLN A 46 34.34 -15.89 -2.02
C GLN A 46 35.07 -14.82 -2.85
N LYS A 47 36.41 -14.84 -2.82
CA LYS A 47 37.23 -13.92 -3.65
C LYS A 47 37.02 -14.14 -5.14
N LYS A 48 36.76 -15.38 -5.55
CA LYS A 48 36.32 -15.69 -6.90
C LYS A 48 34.81 -15.49 -6.99
N GLY A 49 34.36 -14.49 -7.74
CA GLY A 49 32.95 -14.17 -7.94
C GLY A 49 32.39 -13.09 -7.01
N GLY A 50 33.12 -12.71 -5.93
CA GLY A 50 32.79 -11.55 -5.09
C GLY A 50 31.44 -11.57 -4.39
N ALA A 51 30.88 -12.75 -4.16
CA ALA A 51 29.59 -12.94 -3.51
C ALA A 51 29.73 -13.71 -2.19
N ILE A 52 28.76 -13.53 -1.28
CA ILE A 52 28.60 -14.42 -0.14
C ILE A 52 28.17 -15.80 -0.66
N VAL A 53 28.96 -16.83 -0.35
CA VAL A 53 28.71 -18.22 -0.81
C VAL A 53 28.39 -19.17 0.33
N LYS A 54 28.54 -18.72 1.58
CA LYS A 54 28.15 -19.45 2.77
C LYS A 54 27.62 -18.45 3.79
N LEU A 55 26.37 -18.64 4.17
CA LEU A 55 25.68 -17.87 5.20
C LEU A 55 24.97 -18.84 6.13
N THR A 56 25.33 -18.84 7.40
CA THR A 56 24.66 -19.70 8.39
C THR A 56 24.17 -18.88 9.58
N LEU A 57 22.96 -19.18 10.05
CA LEU A 57 22.42 -18.69 11.32
C LEU A 57 22.24 -19.87 12.27
N ASP A 58 22.87 -19.81 13.44
CA ASP A 58 22.82 -20.85 14.47
C ASP A 58 23.15 -22.26 13.91
N GLY A 59 24.09 -22.32 12.97
CA GLY A 59 24.52 -23.55 12.28
C GLY A 59 23.75 -23.90 11.01
N THR A 60 22.54 -23.34 10.81
CA THR A 60 21.68 -23.63 9.65
C THR A 60 22.12 -22.86 8.42
N ASN A 61 22.37 -23.55 7.30
CA ASN A 61 22.74 -22.91 6.02
C ASN A 61 21.52 -22.27 5.34
N LEU A 62 21.53 -20.94 5.24
CA LEU A 62 20.42 -20.15 4.69
C LEU A 62 20.41 -20.10 3.16
N LEU A 63 21.53 -20.40 2.49
CA LEU A 63 21.67 -20.25 1.03
C LEU A 63 21.51 -21.57 0.27
N GLY A 64 22.00 -22.67 0.83
CA GLY A 64 22.24 -23.90 0.08
C GLY A 64 23.65 -23.95 -0.51
N SER A 65 23.83 -24.70 -1.60
CA SER A 65 25.14 -24.93 -2.22
C SER A 65 25.32 -24.00 -3.43
N PRO A 66 26.43 -23.26 -3.54
CA PRO A 66 26.66 -22.37 -4.68
C PRO A 66 26.59 -23.11 -6.02
N SER A 67 25.77 -22.58 -6.94
CA SER A 67 25.62 -23.09 -8.31
C SER A 67 25.26 -21.94 -9.25
N GLY A 68 26.23 -21.50 -10.05
CA GLY A 68 26.10 -20.32 -10.91
C GLY A 68 25.73 -19.08 -10.08
N SER A 69 24.59 -18.47 -10.40
CA SER A 69 24.04 -17.31 -9.69
C SER A 69 23.08 -17.67 -8.56
N THR A 70 23.05 -18.93 -8.10
CA THR A 70 22.17 -19.42 -7.03
C THR A 70 22.97 -20.02 -5.87
N GLY A 71 22.36 -20.12 -4.69
CA GLY A 71 23.05 -20.50 -3.46
C GLY A 71 24.05 -19.44 -3.00
N ILE A 72 23.80 -18.16 -3.33
CA ILE A 72 24.68 -17.03 -3.05
C ILE A 72 23.90 -15.80 -2.59
N GLY A 73 24.54 -14.95 -1.80
CA GLY A 73 24.09 -13.60 -1.44
C GLY A 73 24.01 -13.31 0.06
N PRO A 74 23.75 -12.05 0.44
CA PRO A 74 23.49 -10.90 -0.44
C PRO A 74 24.70 -10.52 -1.33
N TYR A 75 24.49 -10.28 -2.62
CA TYR A 75 25.52 -9.83 -3.58
C TYR A 75 24.99 -8.72 -4.49
N LEU A 76 25.89 -7.92 -5.09
CA LEU A 76 25.55 -6.81 -5.98
C LEU A 76 25.45 -7.28 -7.43
N ASP A 77 24.52 -6.71 -8.18
CA ASP A 77 24.33 -6.92 -9.63
C ASP A 77 23.86 -5.61 -10.28
N CYS A 78 24.17 -5.42 -11.55
CA CYS A 78 23.69 -4.26 -12.30
C CYS A 78 23.37 -4.61 -13.75
N TYR A 79 22.48 -3.84 -14.37
CA TYR A 79 22.45 -3.64 -15.82
C TYR A 79 23.04 -2.25 -16.09
N CYS A 80 24.37 -2.20 -16.18
CA CYS A 80 25.09 -0.92 -16.15
C CYS A 80 26.35 -0.86 -17.01
N THR A 81 26.64 -1.89 -17.82
CA THR A 81 27.77 -1.90 -18.77
C THR A 81 27.25 -1.81 -20.21
N PRO A 82 28.04 -1.40 -21.22
CA PRO A 82 27.60 -1.41 -22.61
C PRO A 82 27.06 -2.76 -23.09
N LYS A 83 27.53 -3.87 -22.50
CA LYS A 83 27.09 -5.25 -22.78
C LYS A 83 25.84 -5.68 -22.00
N GLY A 84 25.33 -4.83 -21.11
CA GLY A 84 24.18 -5.10 -20.25
C GLY A 84 24.60 -5.46 -18.82
N PHE A 85 24.29 -6.69 -18.40
CA PHE A 85 24.46 -7.14 -17.03
C PHE A 85 25.94 -7.31 -16.61
N TRP A 86 26.23 -6.96 -15.35
CA TRP A 86 27.51 -7.26 -14.71
C TRP A 86 27.32 -7.50 -13.20
N THR A 87 27.83 -8.65 -12.76
CA THR A 87 27.99 -9.00 -11.36
C THR A 87 29.47 -8.81 -10.97
N PRO A 88 29.81 -7.83 -10.11
CA PRO A 88 31.19 -7.58 -9.69
C PRO A 88 31.77 -8.70 -8.83
N GLY A 89 33.09 -8.89 -8.92
CA GLY A 89 33.85 -9.95 -8.25
C GLY A 89 34.62 -10.88 -9.17
N SER A 90 34.69 -10.59 -10.47
CA SER A 90 35.24 -11.52 -11.49
C SER A 90 36.17 -10.88 -12.51
N VAL A 91 36.27 -9.55 -12.57
CA VAL A 91 37.04 -8.85 -13.61
C VAL A 91 38.42 -8.45 -13.10
N ALA A 92 38.47 -7.51 -12.18
CA ALA A 92 39.67 -7.05 -11.47
C ALA A 92 39.32 -6.75 -10.00
N PRO A 93 38.91 -7.77 -9.22
CA PRO A 93 38.40 -7.53 -7.89
C PRO A 93 39.51 -7.31 -6.85
N GLU A 94 39.31 -6.33 -5.98
CA GLU A 94 40.07 -6.08 -4.77
C GLU A 94 39.20 -6.32 -3.53
N TYR A 95 39.80 -6.86 -2.48
CA TYR A 95 39.12 -7.15 -1.23
C TYR A 95 39.84 -6.50 -0.07
N LYS A 96 39.07 -6.00 0.91
CA LYS A 96 39.63 -5.56 2.19
C LYS A 96 38.78 -6.10 3.34
N LEU A 97 39.46 -6.61 4.36
CA LEU A 97 38.88 -7.02 5.62
C LEU A 97 39.07 -5.93 6.67
N PHE A 98 38.01 -5.62 7.40
CA PHE A 98 38.00 -4.67 8.50
C PHE A 98 37.72 -5.39 9.83
N LYS A 99 38.39 -4.95 10.89
CA LYS A 99 38.08 -5.30 12.27
C LYS A 99 38.19 -4.06 13.13
N GLY A 100 37.23 -3.83 14.02
CA GLY A 100 37.26 -2.67 14.89
C GLY A 100 36.26 -2.75 16.04
N LYS A 101 36.21 -1.66 16.82
CA LYS A 101 35.20 -1.42 17.85
C LYS A 101 34.40 -0.19 17.49
N ASP A 102 33.09 -0.24 17.70
CA ASP A 102 32.21 0.90 17.50
C ASP A 102 32.36 1.96 18.61
N GLY A 103 31.64 3.07 18.50
CA GLY A 103 31.63 4.14 19.50
C GLY A 103 31.13 3.73 20.90
N LYS A 104 30.55 2.53 21.03
CA LYS A 104 30.09 1.92 22.31
C LYS A 104 31.01 0.78 22.77
N GLY A 105 32.13 0.54 22.08
CA GLY A 105 33.11 -0.49 22.41
C GLY A 105 32.76 -1.91 21.93
N LYS A 106 31.67 -2.08 21.17
CA LYS A 106 31.23 -3.37 20.62
C LYS A 106 32.06 -3.71 19.38
N ASP A 107 32.51 -4.95 19.29
CA ASP A 107 33.33 -5.40 18.16
C ASP A 107 32.49 -5.44 16.87
N TYR A 108 33.15 -5.15 15.74
CA TYR A 108 32.58 -5.32 14.41
C TYR A 108 33.62 -5.82 13.41
N GLY A 109 33.13 -6.56 12.41
CA GLY A 109 33.87 -7.04 11.26
C GLY A 109 33.28 -6.43 10.00
N GLY A 110 34.09 -6.23 8.97
CA GLY A 110 33.63 -5.73 7.68
C GLY A 110 34.38 -6.33 6.51
N ILE A 111 33.71 -6.44 5.38
CA ILE A 111 34.28 -6.84 4.10
C ILE A 111 33.87 -5.79 3.07
N VAL A 112 34.81 -5.36 2.25
CA VAL A 112 34.52 -4.69 0.98
C VAL A 112 35.05 -5.53 -0.16
N MET A 113 34.23 -5.70 -1.18
CA MET A 113 34.62 -6.13 -2.51
C MET A 113 34.50 -4.92 -3.43
N SER A 114 35.57 -4.62 -4.16
CA SER A 114 35.62 -3.59 -5.21
C SER A 114 36.00 -4.27 -6.51
N ASP A 115 35.30 -4.03 -7.61
CA ASP A 115 35.65 -4.58 -8.91
C ASP A 115 35.62 -3.46 -9.95
N THR A 116 36.62 -3.43 -10.83
CA THR A 116 36.73 -2.45 -11.92
C THR A 116 36.47 -3.14 -13.25
N TYR A 117 35.46 -2.67 -13.99
CA TYR A 117 35.15 -3.22 -15.30
C TYR A 117 36.20 -2.77 -16.32
N THR A 118 37.04 -3.69 -16.80
CA THR A 118 38.20 -3.37 -17.65
C THR A 118 37.85 -2.55 -18.89
N GLU A 119 36.72 -2.80 -19.53
CA GLU A 119 36.38 -2.13 -20.80
C GLU A 119 36.01 -0.66 -20.66
N THR A 120 35.55 -0.25 -19.47
CA THR A 120 35.00 1.10 -19.27
C THR A 120 35.70 1.87 -18.16
N GLY A 121 36.31 1.16 -17.20
CA GLY A 121 36.90 1.73 -15.99
C GLY A 121 35.87 2.05 -14.89
N GLN A 122 34.61 1.64 -15.05
CA GLN A 122 33.61 1.82 -13.99
C GLN A 122 33.87 0.85 -12.83
N VAL A 123 33.66 1.34 -11.60
CA VAL A 123 33.89 0.59 -10.37
C VAL A 123 32.56 0.30 -9.70
N LEU A 124 32.38 -0.94 -9.27
CA LEU A 124 31.31 -1.35 -8.36
C LEU A 124 31.92 -1.84 -7.07
N GLU A 125 31.36 -1.41 -5.95
CA GLU A 125 31.76 -1.92 -4.63
C GLU A 125 30.54 -2.37 -3.83
N GLN A 126 30.72 -3.47 -3.11
CA GLN A 126 29.76 -3.99 -2.15
C GLN A 126 30.41 -4.14 -0.79
N TYR A 127 29.72 -3.63 0.23
CA TYR A 127 30.16 -3.64 1.62
C TYR A 127 29.25 -4.55 2.43
N TRP A 128 29.83 -5.31 3.36
CA TRP A 128 29.11 -6.08 4.37
C TRP A 128 29.78 -5.85 5.73
N PHE A 129 29.02 -5.41 6.72
CA PHE A 129 29.48 -5.30 8.10
C PHE A 129 28.61 -6.16 9.01
N LEU A 130 29.26 -6.81 9.96
CA LEU A 130 28.63 -7.55 11.06
C LEU A 130 29.09 -6.93 12.36
N ARG A 131 28.14 -6.53 13.21
CA ARG A 131 28.42 -6.12 14.57
C ARG A 131 28.18 -7.30 15.51
N ASP A 132 29.02 -7.43 16.52
CA ASP A 132 29.00 -8.58 17.43
C ASP A 132 27.59 -8.80 18.03
N GLY A 133 27.17 -10.04 18.25
CA GLY A 133 25.83 -10.38 18.78
C GLY A 133 24.61 -9.94 17.94
N GLU A 134 24.78 -9.36 16.75
CA GLU A 134 23.67 -9.13 15.80
C GLU A 134 23.56 -10.33 14.84
N THR A 135 22.35 -10.56 14.31
CA THR A 135 22.07 -11.63 13.34
C THR A 135 21.75 -11.06 11.96
N GLY A 136 22.33 -9.92 11.62
CA GLY A 136 22.15 -9.29 10.31
C GLY A 136 23.40 -8.63 9.77
N LEU A 137 23.37 -8.36 8.47
CA LEU A 137 24.45 -7.73 7.73
C LEU A 137 24.06 -6.31 7.33
N HIS A 138 24.90 -5.35 7.70
CA HIS A 138 24.79 -3.96 7.25
C HIS A 138 25.49 -3.81 5.91
N THR A 139 24.78 -3.39 4.88
CA THR A 139 25.29 -3.35 3.52
C THR A 139 25.25 -1.94 2.91
N PHE A 140 26.18 -1.70 2.00
CA PHE A 140 26.23 -0.52 1.15
C PHE A 140 26.67 -0.95 -0.24
N SER A 141 26.22 -0.22 -1.26
CA SER A 141 26.62 -0.45 -2.66
C SER A 141 27.13 0.86 -3.23
N ARG A 142 28.30 0.86 -3.88
CA ARG A 142 28.87 2.05 -4.51
C ARG A 142 29.08 1.84 -6.00
N VAL A 143 28.81 2.88 -6.77
CA VAL A 143 29.13 2.97 -8.20
C VAL A 143 30.00 4.20 -8.40
N ALA A 144 31.14 4.03 -9.06
CA ALA A 144 32.03 5.13 -9.43
C ALA A 144 32.50 5.04 -10.87
N TYR A 145 32.66 6.19 -11.53
CA TYR A 145 33.12 6.29 -12.91
C TYR A 145 33.90 7.59 -13.13
N HIS A 146 35.18 7.45 -13.46
CA HIS A 146 36.08 8.56 -13.74
C HIS A 146 36.81 8.29 -15.06
N ASN A 147 36.28 8.88 -16.13
CA ASN A 147 36.82 8.73 -17.48
C ASN A 147 36.59 10.03 -18.27
N GLU A 148 37.62 10.87 -18.36
CA GLU A 148 37.54 12.14 -19.08
C GLU A 148 37.46 11.96 -20.60
N GLU A 149 38.00 10.84 -21.12
CA GLU A 149 38.00 10.53 -22.56
C GLU A 149 36.62 10.07 -23.06
N GLN A 150 35.85 9.39 -22.20
CA GLN A 150 34.48 8.94 -22.45
C GLN A 150 33.55 9.46 -21.35
N PRO A 151 33.17 10.75 -21.38
CA PRO A 151 32.47 11.38 -20.27
C PRO A 151 31.03 10.91 -20.06
N PHE A 152 30.42 10.26 -21.04
CA PHE A 152 29.12 9.59 -20.90
C PHE A 152 29.31 8.11 -21.17
N LEU A 153 28.94 7.27 -20.21
CA LEU A 153 29.00 5.83 -20.37
C LEU A 153 27.66 5.28 -20.85
N ARG A 154 26.64 5.35 -19.99
CA ARG A 154 25.24 4.93 -20.22
C ARG A 154 24.41 5.24 -18.98
N ASN A 155 23.12 4.94 -19.00
CA ASN A 155 22.29 4.95 -17.79
C ASN A 155 22.56 3.74 -16.87
N LEU A 156 22.39 3.93 -15.56
CA LEU A 156 22.36 2.91 -14.52
C LEU A 156 21.00 2.21 -14.52
N GLN A 157 20.74 1.49 -15.61
CA GLN A 157 19.41 0.95 -15.92
C GLN A 157 18.88 0.03 -14.83
N GLU A 158 19.73 -0.81 -14.25
CA GLU A 158 19.41 -1.56 -13.03
C GLU A 158 20.62 -1.56 -12.09
N LEU A 159 20.38 -1.36 -10.80
CA LEU A 159 21.33 -1.63 -9.72
C LEU A 159 20.57 -2.31 -8.59
N ARG A 160 21.03 -3.48 -8.14
CA ARG A 160 20.32 -4.25 -7.13
C ARG A 160 21.24 -5.14 -6.31
N THR A 161 20.86 -5.43 -5.07
CA THR A 161 21.45 -6.56 -4.32
C THR A 161 20.49 -7.73 -4.26
N LEU A 162 21.00 -8.96 -4.32
CA LEU A 162 20.17 -10.17 -4.32
C LEU A 162 20.64 -11.18 -3.27
N PHE A 163 19.69 -11.77 -2.57
CA PHE A 163 19.84 -12.99 -1.80
C PHE A 163 19.09 -14.11 -2.53
N ARG A 164 19.83 -15.08 -3.09
CA ARG A 164 19.29 -16.07 -4.04
C ARG A 164 19.57 -17.50 -3.55
N PRO A 165 18.80 -17.99 -2.57
CA PRO A 165 18.98 -19.34 -2.06
C PRO A 165 18.54 -20.38 -3.09
N ASN A 166 18.99 -21.63 -2.91
CA ASN A 166 18.58 -22.76 -3.75
C ASN A 166 18.31 -24.06 -2.97
N ASN A 167 18.38 -24.01 -1.64
CA ASN A 167 17.88 -25.09 -0.79
C ASN A 167 16.35 -25.03 -0.70
N ASP A 168 15.75 -26.15 -0.30
CA ASP A 168 14.29 -26.28 -0.24
C ASP A 168 13.69 -25.75 1.07
N MET A 169 14.49 -25.18 1.98
CA MET A 169 14.03 -24.78 3.32
C MET A 169 12.99 -23.65 3.30
N TRP A 170 13.09 -22.74 2.33
CA TRP A 170 12.21 -21.58 2.21
C TRP A 170 10.85 -22.00 1.70
N THR A 171 9.81 -21.80 2.51
CA THR A 171 8.45 -22.25 2.20
C THR A 171 7.54 -21.11 1.77
N HIS A 172 7.82 -19.88 2.18
CA HIS A 172 6.98 -18.71 1.92
C HIS A 172 7.80 -17.50 1.50
N LEU A 173 7.12 -16.55 0.85
CA LEU A 173 7.60 -15.22 0.53
C LEU A 173 6.62 -14.18 1.06
N LEU A 174 7.13 -13.01 1.44
CA LEU A 174 6.33 -11.91 1.98
C LEU A 174 6.84 -10.57 1.48
N THR A 175 5.92 -9.76 0.98
CA THR A 175 6.14 -8.37 0.57
C THR A 175 5.71 -7.38 1.65
N ASN A 176 4.53 -7.59 2.23
CA ASN A 176 3.98 -6.78 3.31
C ASN A 176 2.99 -7.62 4.14
N THR A 177 2.34 -7.02 5.15
CA THR A 177 1.42 -7.73 6.05
C THR A 177 0.11 -8.20 5.40
N LYS A 178 -0.17 -7.80 4.16
CA LYS A 178 -1.34 -8.22 3.36
C LYS A 178 -0.98 -9.17 2.23
N GLN A 179 0.25 -9.10 1.70
CA GLN A 179 0.69 -9.84 0.52
C GLN A 179 1.86 -10.77 0.86
N TYR A 180 1.53 -12.05 1.08
CA TYR A 180 2.46 -13.14 1.31
C TYR A 180 1.81 -14.47 0.89
N ALA A 181 2.61 -15.44 0.45
CA ALA A 181 2.11 -16.73 -0.01
C ALA A 181 3.16 -17.84 0.15
N PRO A 182 2.77 -19.13 0.03
CA PRO A 182 3.73 -20.20 -0.20
C PRO A 182 4.54 -19.96 -1.48
N LEU A 183 5.80 -20.41 -1.53
CA LEU A 183 6.55 -20.46 -2.78
C LEU A 183 6.01 -21.57 -3.69
N PRO A 184 5.98 -21.39 -5.02
CA PRO A 184 5.69 -22.49 -5.94
C PRO A 184 6.62 -23.68 -5.71
N GLY A 185 6.02 -24.86 -5.57
CA GLY A 185 6.74 -26.11 -5.35
C GLY A 185 7.56 -26.55 -6.57
N LYS A 186 8.40 -27.58 -6.37
CA LYS A 186 9.25 -28.13 -7.43
C LYS A 186 8.44 -28.63 -8.63
N GLU A 187 7.37 -29.40 -8.38
CA GLU A 187 6.51 -29.92 -9.44
C GLU A 187 5.81 -28.78 -10.23
N ALA A 188 5.35 -27.74 -9.54
CA ALA A 188 4.76 -26.56 -10.18
C ALA A 188 5.76 -25.88 -11.12
N LYS A 189 7.00 -25.67 -10.66
CA LYS A 189 8.09 -25.10 -11.48
C LYS A 189 8.46 -25.99 -12.67
N GLU A 190 8.41 -27.32 -12.53
CA GLU A 190 8.71 -28.26 -13.62
C GLU A 190 7.58 -28.31 -14.67
N LYS A 191 6.33 -28.11 -14.27
CA LYS A 191 5.14 -28.19 -15.15
C LYS A 191 4.59 -26.84 -15.60
N GLN A 192 5.25 -25.74 -15.23
CA GLN A 192 4.81 -24.40 -15.54
C GLN A 192 4.86 -24.09 -17.04
N VAL A 193 3.99 -23.21 -17.49
CA VAL A 193 3.99 -22.70 -18.88
C VAL A 193 4.29 -21.21 -18.85
N VAL A 194 5.29 -20.77 -19.62
CA VAL A 194 5.59 -19.34 -19.78
C VAL A 194 4.44 -18.69 -20.56
N VAL A 195 3.81 -17.66 -19.99
CA VAL A 195 2.67 -16.94 -20.61
C VAL A 195 2.99 -15.48 -20.93
N GLN A 196 3.96 -14.91 -20.23
CA GLN A 196 4.50 -13.57 -20.42
C GLN A 196 5.95 -13.56 -19.92
N ASP A 197 6.75 -12.57 -20.30
CA ASP A 197 8.03 -12.28 -19.65
C ASP A 197 7.91 -12.35 -18.11
N ALA A 198 8.77 -13.17 -17.51
CA ALA A 198 8.81 -13.47 -16.08
C ALA A 198 7.45 -13.81 -15.44
N THR A 199 6.56 -14.48 -16.19
CA THR A 199 5.23 -14.89 -15.73
C THR A 199 4.89 -16.28 -16.23
N TRP A 200 4.40 -17.11 -15.32
CA TRP A 200 4.17 -18.53 -15.56
C TRP A 200 2.77 -18.94 -15.10
N TYR A 201 2.10 -19.76 -15.91
CA TYR A 201 0.89 -20.48 -15.52
C TYR A 201 1.27 -21.76 -14.78
N LEU A 202 0.69 -21.95 -13.60
CA LEU A 202 0.92 -23.05 -12.66
C LEU A 202 -0.30 -23.97 -12.50
N GLY A 203 -1.42 -23.70 -13.18
CA GLY A 203 -2.65 -24.50 -13.03
C GLY A 203 -2.55 -25.97 -13.47
N ASN A 204 -1.43 -26.39 -14.06
CA ASN A 204 -1.11 -27.80 -14.30
C ASN A 204 -0.80 -28.59 -13.01
N THR A 205 -0.66 -27.90 -11.88
CA THR A 205 -0.45 -28.46 -10.54
C THR A 205 -1.47 -27.90 -9.55
N PRO A 206 -2.76 -28.26 -9.67
CA PRO A 206 -3.84 -27.65 -8.86
C PRO A 206 -3.74 -27.93 -7.35
N ASN A 207 -2.89 -28.89 -6.96
CA ASN A 207 -2.64 -29.22 -5.55
C ASN A 207 -1.42 -28.49 -4.96
N ASP A 208 -0.67 -27.73 -5.76
CA ASP A 208 0.47 -26.95 -5.26
C ASP A 208 -0.02 -25.89 -4.25
N PRO A 209 0.66 -25.71 -3.10
CA PRO A 209 0.24 -24.75 -2.08
C PRO A 209 0.04 -23.33 -2.60
N TYR A 210 0.91 -22.84 -3.50
CA TYR A 210 0.75 -21.52 -4.10
C TYR A 210 -0.54 -21.45 -4.94
N VAL A 211 -0.77 -22.45 -5.81
CA VAL A 211 -1.95 -22.47 -6.69
C VAL A 211 -3.26 -22.53 -5.88
N LYS A 212 -3.27 -23.29 -4.78
CA LYS A 212 -4.44 -23.42 -3.91
C LYS A 212 -4.74 -22.15 -3.12
N GLN A 213 -3.70 -21.44 -2.68
CA GLN A 213 -3.84 -20.35 -1.72
C GLN A 213 -3.86 -18.97 -2.38
N GLU A 214 -3.06 -18.77 -3.43
CA GLU A 214 -2.73 -17.48 -4.03
C GLU A 214 -3.31 -17.31 -5.43
N ALA A 215 -2.78 -17.99 -6.45
CA ALA A 215 -3.21 -17.80 -7.84
C ALA A 215 -2.74 -18.93 -8.78
N ASP A 216 -3.43 -19.11 -9.91
CA ASP A 216 -3.00 -20.04 -10.98
C ASP A 216 -1.81 -19.50 -11.78
N TYR A 217 -1.45 -18.24 -11.59
CA TYR A 217 -0.34 -17.56 -12.25
C TYR A 217 0.66 -17.07 -11.21
N PHE A 218 1.95 -17.28 -11.48
CA PHE A 218 3.04 -16.68 -10.72
C PHE A 218 3.76 -15.69 -11.63
N THR A 219 3.80 -14.41 -11.22
CA THR A 219 4.67 -13.41 -11.84
C THR A 219 5.64 -12.88 -10.80
N LYS A 220 6.87 -12.58 -11.21
CA LYS A 220 7.84 -11.93 -10.31
C LYS A 220 7.33 -10.59 -9.74
N TYR A 221 6.33 -9.98 -10.39
CA TYR A 221 5.73 -8.71 -9.96
C TYR A 221 4.52 -8.86 -9.02
N THR A 222 4.04 -10.07 -8.73
CA THR A 222 2.91 -10.27 -7.78
C THR A 222 3.25 -9.69 -6.41
N PHE A 223 4.53 -9.83 -6.05
CA PHE A 223 5.14 -9.45 -4.79
C PHE A 223 6.01 -8.20 -4.95
N GLN A 224 5.53 -7.22 -5.71
CA GLN A 224 6.08 -5.86 -5.79
C GLN A 224 5.37 -4.93 -4.80
N ASP A 225 6.01 -3.85 -4.35
CA ASP A 225 5.33 -2.79 -3.61
C ASP A 225 6.03 -1.43 -3.73
N SER A 226 5.33 -0.38 -3.34
CA SER A 226 5.87 0.98 -3.25
C SER A 226 6.82 1.16 -2.07
N TRP A 227 7.82 2.02 -2.26
CA TRP A 227 8.75 2.42 -1.21
C TRP A 227 8.08 3.16 -0.06
N ARG A 228 6.88 3.72 -0.27
CA ARG A 228 6.17 4.53 0.72
C ARG A 228 6.06 3.84 2.08
N ASP A 229 5.51 2.63 2.08
CA ASP A 229 4.99 1.95 3.28
C ASP A 229 5.67 0.58 3.53
N ILE A 230 6.76 0.27 2.83
CA ILE A 230 7.48 -0.99 3.00
C ILE A 230 8.63 -0.86 4.02
N ASP A 231 8.57 -1.67 5.06
CA ASP A 231 9.54 -1.64 6.17
C ASP A 231 10.51 -2.82 6.13
N ALA A 232 9.97 -4.04 6.02
CA ALA A 232 10.74 -5.26 5.86
C ALA A 232 9.99 -6.30 5.03
N TYR A 233 10.71 -7.02 4.17
CA TYR A 233 10.17 -8.03 3.26
C TYR A 233 11.21 -9.13 3.02
N GLY A 234 10.78 -10.32 2.62
CA GLY A 234 11.68 -11.47 2.74
C GLY A 234 11.15 -12.83 2.36
N LEU A 235 12.00 -13.81 2.65
CA LEU A 235 11.73 -15.23 2.57
C LEU A 235 11.55 -15.80 3.98
N PHE A 236 10.67 -16.78 4.10
CA PHE A 236 10.37 -17.43 5.37
C PHE A 236 10.34 -18.95 5.23
N ALA A 237 10.94 -19.62 6.20
CA ALA A 237 10.87 -21.06 6.41
C ALA A 237 10.06 -21.32 7.68
N ASP A 238 8.99 -22.09 7.58
CA ASP A 238 8.06 -22.37 8.70
C ASP A 238 8.51 -23.48 9.66
N GLY A 239 9.65 -24.11 9.36
CA GLY A 239 10.20 -25.26 10.10
C GLY A 239 9.89 -26.63 9.49
N SER A 240 8.97 -26.72 8.52
CA SER A 240 8.62 -28.01 7.89
C SER A 240 9.73 -28.63 7.05
N LYS A 241 10.72 -27.83 6.64
CA LYS A 241 11.83 -28.23 5.77
C LYS A 241 13.21 -27.82 6.31
N THR A 242 13.29 -27.44 7.58
CA THR A 242 14.55 -27.14 8.26
C THR A 242 15.02 -28.37 9.03
N GLU A 243 16.33 -28.54 9.17
CA GLU A 243 16.91 -29.75 9.80
C GLU A 243 16.58 -29.84 11.30
N ASP A 244 16.40 -28.70 11.96
CA ASP A 244 16.12 -28.58 13.38
C ASP A 244 14.64 -28.33 13.71
N GLY A 245 13.77 -28.24 12.69
CA GLY A 245 12.34 -28.00 12.84
C GLY A 245 11.98 -26.56 13.23
N ASP A 246 12.96 -25.65 13.28
CA ASP A 246 12.73 -24.25 13.65
C ASP A 246 12.35 -23.40 12.43
N ALA A 247 11.63 -22.30 12.69
CA ALA A 247 11.30 -21.31 11.69
C ALA A 247 12.45 -20.31 11.49
N TYR A 248 12.69 -19.89 10.25
CA TYR A 248 13.75 -18.95 9.88
C TYR A 248 13.23 -17.87 8.95
N GLY A 249 13.74 -16.65 9.11
CA GLY A 249 13.44 -15.54 8.21
C GLY A 249 14.72 -14.93 7.62
N ALA A 250 14.65 -14.52 6.36
CA ALA A 250 15.65 -13.70 5.70
C ALA A 250 14.95 -12.45 5.15
N TRP A 251 15.29 -11.30 5.69
CA TRP A 251 14.55 -10.05 5.47
C TRP A 251 15.49 -8.96 4.97
N LEU A 252 15.07 -8.20 3.96
CA LEU A 252 15.63 -6.88 3.74
C LEU A 252 14.81 -5.89 4.57
N VAL A 253 15.50 -5.11 5.41
CA VAL A 253 14.91 -4.02 6.18
C VAL A 253 15.29 -2.69 5.54
N MET A 254 14.29 -1.93 5.11
CA MET A 254 14.46 -0.62 4.48
C MET A 254 14.49 0.51 5.52
N ASN A 255 15.47 0.44 6.42
CA ASN A 255 15.67 1.42 7.49
C ASN A 255 16.06 2.81 6.96
N THR A 256 16.66 2.88 5.76
CA THR A 256 16.84 4.13 5.03
C THR A 256 16.41 3.95 3.57
N LYS A 257 15.77 4.99 3.03
CA LYS A 257 15.33 5.08 1.62
C LYS A 257 15.91 6.35 0.96
N ASP A 258 16.81 7.03 1.66
CA ASP A 258 17.20 8.40 1.37
C ASP A 258 18.20 8.54 0.22
N THR A 259 18.86 7.44 -0.12
CA THR A 259 19.78 7.34 -1.25
C THR A 259 19.12 6.78 -2.51
N TYR A 260 17.83 6.46 -2.49
CA TYR A 260 17.10 5.97 -3.67
C TYR A 260 16.54 7.16 -4.46
N PHE A 261 15.87 6.87 -5.58
CA PHE A 261 15.22 7.86 -6.44
C PHE A 261 13.71 7.60 -6.53
N GLY A 262 12.98 8.47 -7.24
CA GLY A 262 11.55 8.30 -7.57
C GLY A 262 10.55 8.60 -6.44
N GLY A 263 11.04 8.87 -5.22
CA GLY A 263 10.23 9.21 -4.05
C GLY A 263 9.33 8.05 -3.57
N PRO A 264 8.29 8.36 -2.76
CA PRO A 264 7.46 7.33 -2.13
C PRO A 264 6.59 6.53 -3.13
N LEU A 265 6.32 7.06 -4.32
CA LEU A 265 5.48 6.38 -5.32
C LEU A 265 6.23 5.31 -6.10
N HIS A 266 7.56 5.38 -6.14
CA HIS A 266 8.34 4.35 -6.82
C HIS A 266 8.05 3.00 -6.18
N SER A 267 7.87 1.99 -7.04
CA SER A 267 7.64 0.62 -6.64
C SER A 267 8.46 -0.32 -7.51
N ASP A 268 8.91 -1.42 -6.92
CA ASP A 268 9.66 -2.46 -7.62
C ASP A 268 9.36 -3.84 -7.02
N LEU A 269 9.78 -4.89 -7.72
CA LEU A 269 9.70 -6.26 -7.24
C LEU A 269 10.65 -6.48 -6.06
N VAL A 270 10.13 -7.08 -4.99
CA VAL A 270 10.87 -7.19 -3.72
C VAL A 270 11.23 -8.63 -3.36
N VAL A 271 10.38 -9.60 -3.72
CA VAL A 271 10.66 -11.03 -3.49
C VAL A 271 9.91 -11.94 -4.47
N ASP A 272 10.56 -12.99 -4.99
CA ASP A 272 9.93 -14.01 -5.85
C ASP A 272 10.47 -15.44 -5.63
N GLY A 273 11.17 -15.65 -4.51
CA GLY A 273 12.12 -16.75 -4.30
C GLY A 273 13.56 -16.27 -4.32
N ILE A 274 13.80 -15.11 -4.91
CA ILE A 274 14.96 -14.26 -4.68
C ILE A 274 14.49 -13.11 -3.79
N LEU A 275 15.26 -12.77 -2.76
CA LEU A 275 15.05 -11.54 -2.00
C LEU A 275 15.87 -10.42 -2.66
N TYR A 276 15.18 -9.39 -3.16
CA TYR A 276 15.77 -8.30 -3.92
C TYR A 276 15.92 -7.04 -3.09
N ASN A 277 16.89 -6.22 -3.46
CA ASN A 277 16.88 -4.81 -3.14
C ASN A 277 17.12 -4.06 -4.45
N TYR A 278 16.07 -3.58 -5.10
CA TYR A 278 16.23 -2.72 -6.27
C TYR A 278 16.55 -1.30 -5.81
N ILE A 279 17.77 -0.87 -6.11
CA ILE A 279 18.31 0.43 -5.73
C ILE A 279 18.04 1.47 -6.83
N SER A 280 18.11 1.02 -8.08
CA SER A 280 17.80 1.80 -9.28
C SER A 280 17.21 0.85 -10.32
N SER A 281 16.11 1.23 -10.95
CA SER A 281 15.53 0.55 -12.09
C SER A 281 14.69 1.52 -12.92
N ASN A 282 14.37 1.15 -14.15
CA ASN A 282 13.32 1.80 -14.92
C ASN A 282 11.97 1.07 -14.81
N HIS A 283 11.78 0.30 -13.74
CA HIS A 283 10.51 -0.37 -13.50
C HIS A 283 9.44 0.65 -13.12
N HIS A 284 8.22 0.36 -13.56
CA HIS A 284 7.05 1.19 -13.31
C HIS A 284 7.18 2.68 -13.72
N GLY A 285 7.97 2.92 -14.77
CA GLY A 285 8.10 4.24 -15.41
C GLY A 285 9.01 5.22 -14.68
N ASP A 286 9.81 4.74 -13.74
CA ASP A 286 10.87 5.59 -13.18
C ASP A 286 12.01 5.74 -14.20
N GLN A 287 12.64 6.90 -14.17
CA GLN A 287 13.83 7.15 -14.97
C GLN A 287 15.08 6.67 -14.23
N THR A 288 16.21 6.55 -14.94
CA THR A 288 17.46 6.03 -14.36
C THR A 288 18.60 7.03 -14.50
N PRO A 289 19.55 7.08 -13.55
CA PRO A 289 20.58 8.09 -13.57
C PRO A 289 21.63 7.77 -14.64
N ASN A 290 22.14 8.80 -15.31
CA ASN A 290 23.24 8.65 -16.26
C ASN A 290 24.57 8.48 -15.53
N ILE A 291 25.31 7.42 -15.88
CA ILE A 291 26.70 7.22 -15.48
C ILE A 291 27.57 8.09 -16.39
N THR A 292 28.11 9.16 -15.82
CA THR A 292 28.96 10.15 -16.48
C THR A 292 30.25 10.35 -15.70
N ASN A 293 31.28 10.93 -16.33
CA ASN A 293 32.55 11.20 -15.66
C ASN A 293 32.33 12.00 -14.37
N GLY A 294 32.85 11.48 -13.26
CA GLY A 294 32.63 12.05 -11.93
C GLY A 294 31.41 11.49 -11.20
N PHE A 295 30.67 10.53 -11.78
CA PHE A 295 29.68 9.75 -11.05
C PHE A 295 30.39 9.01 -9.92
N ASP A 296 30.00 9.29 -8.68
CA ASP A 296 30.49 8.58 -7.51
C ASP A 296 29.43 8.65 -6.41
N ARG A 297 28.72 7.52 -6.20
CA ARG A 297 27.59 7.45 -5.28
C ARG A 297 27.59 6.14 -4.51
N THR A 298 27.32 6.25 -3.21
CA THR A 298 27.05 5.11 -2.33
C THR A 298 25.58 5.11 -1.91
N PHE A 299 24.96 3.94 -2.04
CA PHE A 299 23.59 3.65 -1.64
C PHE A 299 23.57 2.87 -0.33
N GLY A 300 22.56 3.13 0.49
CA GLY A 300 22.38 2.53 1.81
C GLY A 300 22.62 3.51 2.97
N PRO A 301 22.63 3.01 4.22
CA PRO A 301 22.69 1.60 4.59
C PRO A 301 21.41 0.82 4.28
N GLN A 302 21.57 -0.45 3.92
CA GLN A 302 20.51 -1.46 4.00
C GLN A 302 20.88 -2.51 5.04
N TYR A 303 19.87 -3.20 5.59
CA TYR A 303 20.09 -4.24 6.58
C TYR A 303 19.43 -5.55 6.18
N PHE A 304 20.24 -6.57 5.93
CA PHE A 304 19.75 -7.93 5.76
C PHE A 304 19.66 -8.59 7.14
N HIS A 305 18.44 -8.76 7.64
CA HIS A 305 18.18 -9.36 8.93
C HIS A 305 17.84 -10.85 8.80
N PHE A 306 18.44 -11.67 9.66
CA PHE A 306 18.13 -13.09 9.77
C PHE A 306 17.65 -13.40 11.19
N ASN A 307 16.51 -14.06 11.31
CA ASN A 307 15.96 -14.47 12.59
C ASN A 307 15.57 -15.95 12.62
N ARG A 308 15.54 -16.50 13.83
CA ARG A 308 15.21 -17.89 14.14
C ARG A 308 14.16 -17.90 15.24
N PHE A 309 13.14 -18.73 15.08
CA PHE A 309 12.07 -18.92 16.05
C PHE A 309 11.73 -20.42 16.16
N PRO A 310 11.03 -20.85 17.22
CA PRO A 310 10.46 -22.19 17.25
C PRO A 310 9.61 -22.47 16.00
N GLY A 311 9.59 -23.72 15.55
CA GLY A 311 8.70 -24.18 14.48
C GLY A 311 7.25 -23.77 14.72
N GLU A 312 6.49 -23.63 13.63
CA GLU A 312 5.09 -23.14 13.62
C GLU A 312 4.92 -21.65 13.97
N THR A 313 6.01 -20.89 14.13
CA THR A 313 5.92 -19.44 14.29
C THR A 313 5.26 -18.80 13.06
N ASP A 314 4.32 -17.88 13.31
CA ASP A 314 3.65 -17.13 12.26
C ASP A 314 4.64 -16.20 11.51
N ILE A 315 4.53 -16.17 10.18
CA ILE A 315 5.40 -15.36 9.31
C ILE A 315 5.35 -13.88 9.65
N LEU A 316 4.19 -13.33 10.03
CA LEU A 316 4.05 -11.91 10.38
C LEU A 316 4.74 -11.58 11.69
N LYS A 317 4.86 -12.55 12.61
CA LYS A 317 5.65 -12.38 13.83
C LYS A 317 7.15 -12.30 13.52
N ALA A 318 7.65 -13.16 12.63
CA ALA A 318 9.04 -13.12 12.20
C ALA A 318 9.35 -11.84 11.39
N GLN A 319 8.41 -11.39 10.56
CA GLN A 319 8.52 -10.12 9.84
C GLN A 319 8.49 -8.91 10.78
N ALA A 320 7.62 -8.90 11.80
CA ALA A 320 7.52 -7.79 12.75
C ALA A 320 8.82 -7.60 13.56
N ASP A 321 9.50 -8.70 13.90
CA ASP A 321 10.84 -8.67 14.48
C ASP A 321 11.86 -8.04 13.51
N ALA A 322 11.75 -8.30 12.21
CA ALA A 322 12.57 -7.61 11.22
C ALA A 322 12.15 -6.16 10.98
N ALA A 323 10.86 -5.81 11.12
CA ALA A 323 10.35 -4.46 10.83
C ALA A 323 10.65 -3.46 11.96
N GLN A 324 10.89 -3.91 13.19
CA GLN A 324 11.29 -3.02 14.33
C GLN A 324 12.57 -2.23 14.03
N TYR A 325 13.33 -2.72 13.06
CA TYR A 325 14.59 -2.24 12.56
C TYR A 325 14.42 -1.24 11.39
N ALA A 326 13.21 -0.98 10.90
CA ALA A 326 12.94 -0.01 9.83
C ALA A 326 12.95 1.45 10.33
N ASP A 327 13.95 1.80 11.13
CA ASP A 327 14.15 3.13 11.70
C ASP A 327 15.53 3.67 11.28
N PRO A 328 15.61 4.84 10.59
CA PRO A 328 16.89 5.44 10.22
C PRO A 328 17.76 5.80 11.44
N GLU A 329 17.20 5.93 12.63
CA GLU A 329 17.90 6.29 13.87
C GLU A 329 18.46 5.10 14.64
N TRP A 330 17.87 3.90 14.56
CA TRP A 330 18.22 2.77 15.43
C TRP A 330 19.72 2.53 15.52
N ASN A 331 20.41 2.39 14.38
CA ASN A 331 21.83 2.02 14.35
C ASN A 331 22.75 3.17 13.90
N ALA A 332 22.30 4.42 14.06
CA ALA A 332 23.05 5.61 13.66
C ALA A 332 24.49 5.65 14.21
N ASP A 333 24.68 5.33 15.49
CA ASP A 333 25.99 5.34 16.14
C ASP A 333 26.96 4.33 15.51
N PHE A 334 26.45 3.16 15.12
CA PHE A 334 27.25 2.15 14.44
C PHE A 334 27.66 2.62 13.04
N TYR A 335 26.70 3.16 12.28
CA TYR A 335 26.99 3.70 10.94
C TYR A 335 28.02 4.84 10.98
N ASP A 336 27.97 5.72 11.98
CA ASP A 336 29.00 6.75 12.19
C ASP A 336 30.38 6.15 12.49
N SER A 337 30.42 5.02 13.22
CA SER A 337 31.67 4.33 13.57
C SER A 337 32.36 3.70 12.35
N ILE A 338 31.58 3.18 11.39
CA ILE A 338 32.08 2.56 10.16
C ILE A 338 32.19 3.55 8.99
N ALA A 339 31.70 4.78 9.13
CA ALA A 339 31.69 5.81 8.07
C ALA A 339 33.07 6.04 7.41
N LYS A 340 34.16 5.90 8.18
CA LYS A 340 35.54 6.02 7.68
C LYS A 340 35.92 4.96 6.62
N HIS A 341 35.17 3.85 6.56
CA HIS A 341 35.38 2.74 5.63
C HIS A 341 34.45 2.79 4.42
N VAL A 342 33.42 3.64 4.44
CA VAL A 342 32.37 3.70 3.41
C VAL A 342 32.39 5.08 2.75
N PRO A 343 33.00 5.20 1.55
CA PRO A 343 33.04 6.46 0.81
C PRO A 343 31.63 7.03 0.60
N ASN A 344 31.52 8.36 0.62
CA ASN A 344 30.28 9.11 0.37
C ASN A 344 29.12 8.85 1.36
N TYR A 345 29.30 8.02 2.39
CA TYR A 345 28.33 7.94 3.47
C TYR A 345 28.27 9.27 4.23
N VAL A 346 27.06 9.76 4.48
CA VAL A 346 26.82 11.01 5.22
C VAL A 346 26.55 10.68 6.69
N PRO A 347 27.48 10.98 7.62
CA PRO A 347 27.32 10.67 9.04
C PRO A 347 26.35 11.63 9.74
N THR A 348 25.94 11.28 10.96
CA THR A 348 25.00 12.05 11.80
C THR A 348 25.42 13.52 11.96
N LYS A 349 26.72 13.79 12.11
CA LYS A 349 27.26 15.16 12.22
C LYS A 349 26.96 16.08 11.03
N SER A 350 26.54 15.52 9.89
CA SER A 350 26.18 16.24 8.67
C SER A 350 24.66 16.20 8.38
N ARG A 351 23.86 15.72 9.34
CA ARG A 351 22.41 15.56 9.25
C ARG A 351 21.71 16.44 10.28
N GLY A 352 20.51 16.90 9.95
CA GLY A 352 19.56 17.58 10.83
C GLY A 352 18.24 16.82 10.87
N SER A 353 17.17 17.49 11.26
CA SER A 353 15.80 16.96 11.18
C SER A 353 14.84 18.01 10.64
N PHE A 354 13.68 17.56 10.19
CA PHE A 354 12.62 18.41 9.67
C PHE A 354 11.30 18.10 10.39
N GLU A 355 10.65 19.14 10.91
CA GLU A 355 9.31 19.05 11.47
C GLU A 355 8.37 19.94 10.65
N VAL A 356 7.21 19.41 10.31
CA VAL A 356 6.17 20.18 9.61
C VAL A 356 4.83 20.06 10.32
N LYS A 357 4.13 21.17 10.39
CA LYS A 357 2.68 21.24 10.62
C LYS A 357 2.01 21.75 9.37
N VAL A 358 1.08 20.98 8.83
CA VAL A 358 0.24 21.35 7.70
C VAL A 358 -1.18 21.57 8.19
N ASP A 359 -1.74 22.74 7.89
CA ASP A 359 -3.19 22.91 7.91
C ASP A 359 -3.77 22.22 6.67
N LEU A 360 -4.20 20.96 6.87
CA LEU A 360 -4.69 20.07 5.83
C LEU A 360 -6.08 20.51 5.32
N PRO A 361 -6.36 20.40 4.01
CA PRO A 361 -7.70 20.56 3.49
C PRO A 361 -8.68 19.56 4.11
N LYS A 362 -9.96 19.93 4.18
CA LYS A 362 -11.00 19.06 4.71
C LYS A 362 -11.11 17.79 3.88
N GLY A 363 -11.12 16.63 4.53
CA GLY A 363 -11.27 15.32 3.87
C GLY A 363 -9.95 14.66 3.49
N ALA A 364 -8.81 15.31 3.70
CA ALA A 364 -7.49 14.71 3.49
C ALA A 364 -7.32 13.43 4.33
N LYS A 365 -6.84 12.36 3.70
CA LYS A 365 -6.46 11.10 4.34
C LYS A 365 -5.08 10.68 3.88
N ASN A 366 -4.40 9.84 4.67
CA ASN A 366 -3.06 9.32 4.34
C ASN A 366 -2.12 10.41 3.82
N ALA A 367 -2.12 11.58 4.48
CA ALA A 367 -1.30 12.70 4.05
C ALA A 367 0.18 12.39 4.28
N ILE A 368 1.05 12.81 3.37
CA ILE A 368 2.49 12.55 3.42
C ILE A 368 3.28 13.81 3.07
N ALA A 369 4.36 14.06 3.82
CA ALA A 369 5.31 15.13 3.55
C ALA A 369 6.58 14.52 2.97
N VAL A 370 6.98 14.98 1.79
CA VAL A 370 8.17 14.54 1.06
C VAL A 370 9.17 15.68 0.98
N LEU A 371 10.42 15.42 1.34
CA LEU A 371 11.57 16.27 1.04
C LEU A 371 12.40 15.62 -0.07
N ALA A 372 12.53 16.29 -1.22
CA ALA A 372 13.34 15.81 -2.34
C ALA A 372 14.11 16.97 -2.97
N GLN A 373 14.77 16.72 -4.11
CA GLN A 373 15.51 17.74 -4.87
C GLN A 373 14.66 18.99 -5.08
N SER A 374 15.24 20.17 -4.82
CA SER A 374 14.54 21.43 -5.06
C SER A 374 14.44 21.72 -6.55
N GLY A 375 13.28 22.22 -6.99
CA GLY A 375 13.01 22.67 -8.36
C GLY A 375 12.30 21.66 -9.25
N VAL A 376 12.25 20.37 -8.87
CA VAL A 376 11.67 19.28 -9.68
C VAL A 376 10.61 18.51 -8.90
N ASP A 377 9.77 17.72 -9.58
CA ASP A 377 8.92 16.75 -8.89
C ASP A 377 9.80 15.65 -8.27
N PHE A 378 9.36 15.03 -7.18
CA PHE A 378 10.19 14.01 -6.53
C PHE A 378 10.39 12.77 -7.40
N GLN A 379 9.51 12.54 -8.37
CA GLN A 379 9.62 11.46 -9.35
C GLN A 379 10.81 11.67 -10.32
N ASP A 380 11.30 12.90 -10.48
CA ASP A 380 12.37 13.25 -11.44
C ASP A 380 13.74 13.47 -10.77
N ASN A 381 13.86 13.14 -9.49
CA ASN A 381 15.07 13.46 -8.72
C ASN A 381 16.32 12.64 -9.14
N VAL A 382 16.15 11.71 -10.07
CA VAL A 382 17.18 10.80 -10.56
C VAL A 382 18.26 11.49 -11.42
N PHE A 383 17.93 12.61 -12.07
CA PHE A 383 18.89 13.32 -12.92
C PHE A 383 19.97 14.08 -12.13
N ASP A 384 19.69 14.46 -10.89
CA ASP A 384 20.74 14.84 -9.95
C ASP A 384 21.22 13.59 -9.22
N THR A 385 22.33 13.02 -9.71
CA THR A 385 22.94 11.82 -9.13
C THR A 385 23.38 11.99 -7.67
N LYS A 386 23.34 13.21 -7.11
CA LYS A 386 23.63 13.52 -5.71
C LYS A 386 22.38 13.80 -4.88
N ALA A 387 21.18 13.70 -5.47
CA ALA A 387 19.92 13.92 -4.78
C ALA A 387 19.72 12.93 -3.62
N TYR A 388 18.98 13.41 -2.62
CA TYR A 388 18.48 12.63 -1.49
C TYR A 388 17.00 12.88 -1.36
N GLN A 389 16.28 11.89 -0.83
CA GLN A 389 14.84 11.96 -0.62
C GLN A 389 14.46 11.51 0.78
N TYR A 390 13.38 12.04 1.33
CA TYR A 390 12.87 11.68 2.64
C TYR A 390 11.37 11.86 2.66
N TRP A 391 10.66 11.08 3.47
CA TRP A 391 9.24 11.31 3.70
C TRP A 391 8.79 10.82 5.06
N ALA A 392 7.66 11.34 5.50
CA ALA A 392 6.92 10.84 6.65
C ALA A 392 5.43 11.09 6.46
N ASN A 393 4.61 10.13 6.90
CA ASN A 393 3.16 10.30 6.98
C ASN A 393 2.84 11.39 8.03
N LEU A 394 1.85 12.24 7.73
CA LEU A 394 1.33 13.20 8.69
C LEU A 394 0.28 12.53 9.56
N ASP A 395 0.32 12.83 10.86
CA ASP A 395 -0.74 12.44 11.79
C ASP A 395 -2.07 13.12 11.44
N GLU A 396 -3.17 12.72 12.10
CA GLU A 396 -4.50 13.30 11.90
C GLU A 396 -4.56 14.81 12.17
N SER A 397 -3.61 15.32 12.97
CA SER A 397 -3.50 16.75 13.22
C SER A 397 -2.81 17.47 12.05
N GLY A 398 -2.10 16.76 11.19
CA GLY A 398 -1.26 17.32 10.13
C GLY A 398 0.18 17.58 10.59
N ARG A 399 0.75 16.80 11.51
CA ARG A 399 2.17 16.89 11.92
C ARG A 399 2.97 15.71 11.40
N ALA A 400 4.21 15.98 10.99
CA ALA A 400 5.20 14.94 10.68
C ALA A 400 6.59 15.38 11.14
N THR A 401 7.42 14.39 11.47
CA THR A 401 8.84 14.55 11.76
C THR A 401 9.62 13.63 10.84
N ILE A 402 10.62 14.19 10.16
CA ILE A 402 11.58 13.46 9.34
C ILE A 402 12.96 13.58 10.01
N PRO A 403 13.46 12.52 10.66
CA PRO A 403 14.78 12.55 11.29
C PRO A 403 15.89 12.40 10.26
N ARG A 404 17.13 12.67 10.69
CA ARG A 404 18.37 12.34 9.96
C ARG A 404 18.43 12.82 8.51
N VAL A 405 17.83 13.96 8.21
CA VAL A 405 17.87 14.58 6.89
C VAL A 405 19.26 15.14 6.62
N LYS A 406 19.91 14.75 5.51
CA LYS A 406 21.21 15.32 5.10
C LYS A 406 21.10 16.85 5.03
N SER A 407 22.12 17.55 5.52
CA SER A 407 22.15 19.01 5.39
C SER A 407 22.16 19.41 3.91
N GLY A 408 21.29 20.34 3.54
CA GLY A 408 21.01 20.61 2.12
C GLY A 408 19.80 21.51 1.90
N THR A 409 19.41 21.63 0.63
CA THR A 409 18.26 22.41 0.20
C THR A 409 17.28 21.50 -0.53
N TYR A 410 16.02 21.51 -0.12
CA TYR A 410 14.99 20.57 -0.55
C TYR A 410 13.73 21.30 -1.01
N ARG A 411 12.91 20.61 -1.81
CA ARG A 411 11.49 20.93 -1.97
C ARG A 411 10.69 20.11 -0.95
N LEU A 412 9.80 20.78 -0.22
CA LEU A 412 8.72 20.12 0.50
C LEU A 412 7.55 19.92 -0.46
N THR A 413 7.13 18.68 -0.66
CA THR A 413 5.88 18.32 -1.35
C THR A 413 4.94 17.66 -0.34
N VAL A 414 3.69 18.10 -0.26
CA VAL A 414 2.65 17.46 0.56
C VAL A 414 1.49 17.07 -0.33
N TYR A 415 1.14 15.80 -0.31
CA TYR A 415 -0.07 15.29 -0.96
C TYR A 415 -0.83 14.38 0.01
N ALA A 416 -2.10 14.13 -0.29
CA ALA A 416 -3.00 13.33 0.53
C ALA A 416 -4.12 12.78 -0.35
N ASP A 417 -4.69 11.66 0.07
CA ASP A 417 -5.84 11.08 -0.58
C ASP A 417 -7.05 12.03 -0.45
N ASN A 418 -7.93 11.99 -1.44
CA ASN A 418 -9.15 12.82 -1.58
C ASN A 418 -8.92 14.28 -1.95
N ILE A 419 -7.67 14.74 -2.07
CA ILE A 419 -7.37 16.15 -2.32
C ILE A 419 -6.77 16.33 -3.70
N PHE A 420 -7.39 17.16 -4.54
CA PHE A 420 -6.76 17.59 -5.79
C PHE A 420 -5.56 18.50 -5.56
N GLY A 421 -4.54 18.28 -6.38
CA GLY A 421 -3.28 19.01 -6.33
C GLY A 421 -2.37 18.54 -5.20
N GLN A 422 -1.23 19.22 -5.06
CA GLN A 422 -0.28 19.00 -3.98
C GLN A 422 0.30 20.34 -3.53
N TYR A 423 0.65 20.47 -2.26
CA TYR A 423 1.41 21.61 -1.79
C TYR A 423 2.88 21.44 -2.18
N THR A 424 3.51 22.48 -2.71
CA THR A 424 4.97 22.49 -2.96
C THR A 424 5.61 23.74 -2.38
N GLN A 425 6.79 23.59 -1.79
CA GLN A 425 7.63 24.68 -1.33
C GLN A 425 9.10 24.37 -1.58
N ASP A 426 9.72 25.10 -2.50
CA ASP A 426 11.14 25.01 -2.79
C ASP A 426 12.02 25.70 -1.74
N LYS A 427 13.32 25.38 -1.80
CA LYS A 427 14.38 26.04 -1.03
C LYS A 427 14.24 25.89 0.49
N VAL A 428 13.68 24.76 0.97
CA VAL A 428 13.68 24.38 2.38
C VAL A 428 15.10 23.98 2.78
N LYS A 429 15.73 24.75 3.69
CA LYS A 429 17.12 24.55 4.09
C LYS A 429 17.21 23.73 5.36
N ILE A 430 17.86 22.57 5.28
CA ILE A 430 18.18 21.73 6.44
C ILE A 430 19.63 21.95 6.83
N LYS A 431 19.89 22.18 8.12
CA LYS A 431 21.24 22.37 8.67
C LYS A 431 21.60 21.23 9.60
N ALA A 432 22.87 20.82 9.56
CA ALA A 432 23.38 19.79 10.45
C ALA A 432 23.18 20.15 11.92
N GLY A 433 22.80 19.17 12.74
CA GLY A 433 22.55 19.32 14.18
C GLY A 433 21.35 20.21 14.55
N LYS A 434 20.50 20.59 13.59
CA LYS A 434 19.32 21.44 13.83
C LYS A 434 18.05 20.79 13.32
N THR A 435 16.95 21.12 13.98
CA THR A 435 15.60 20.85 13.50
C THR A 435 15.06 22.07 12.76
N GLU A 436 14.81 21.93 11.46
CA GLU A 436 14.07 22.93 10.69
C GLU A 436 12.58 22.70 10.91
N LYS A 437 11.85 23.75 11.32
CA LYS A 437 10.41 23.68 11.58
C LYS A 437 9.63 24.50 10.56
N LYS A 438 8.57 23.94 10.00
CA LYS A 438 7.65 24.63 9.09
C LYS A 438 6.21 24.52 9.53
N ASN A 439 5.48 25.63 9.43
CA ASN A 439 4.02 25.63 9.48
C ASN A 439 3.53 26.09 8.10
N VAL A 440 2.77 25.25 7.43
CA VAL A 440 2.25 25.55 6.08
C VAL A 440 0.76 25.36 6.04
N ARG A 441 0.12 26.06 5.10
CA ARG A 441 -1.32 25.97 4.88
C ARG A 441 -1.53 25.45 3.48
N TRP A 442 -2.18 24.30 3.37
CA TRP A 442 -2.53 23.72 2.08
C TRP A 442 -4.02 23.93 1.82
N ARG A 443 -4.35 24.18 0.56
CA ARG A 443 -5.70 24.28 0.05
C ARG A 443 -5.81 23.34 -1.14
N GLU A 444 -6.90 22.58 -1.16
CA GLU A 444 -7.25 21.76 -2.31
C GLU A 444 -7.31 22.65 -3.56
N GLU A 445 -6.75 22.15 -4.64
CA GLU A 445 -6.81 22.80 -5.93
C GLU A 445 -8.24 22.83 -6.46
N SER A 446 -8.68 23.98 -6.97
CA SER A 446 -10.04 24.17 -7.48
C SER A 446 -10.03 24.97 -8.78
N ALA A 447 -10.83 24.52 -9.75
CA ALA A 447 -11.12 25.24 -10.99
C ALA A 447 -12.50 25.96 -10.93
N GLY A 448 -13.04 26.18 -9.73
CA GLY A 448 -14.36 26.77 -9.49
C GLY A 448 -15.33 25.80 -8.84
N LYS A 449 -16.60 25.85 -9.22
CA LYS A 449 -17.62 24.97 -8.67
C LYS A 449 -17.48 23.58 -9.28
N GLU A 450 -17.00 22.62 -8.50
CA GLU A 450 -16.97 21.20 -8.89
C GLU A 450 -18.40 20.71 -9.21
N LEU A 451 -18.57 20.13 -10.40
CA LEU A 451 -19.85 19.56 -10.84
C LEU A 451 -19.98 18.11 -10.39
N TRP A 452 -18.89 17.38 -10.52
CA TRP A 452 -18.74 16.00 -10.12
C TRP A 452 -17.25 15.65 -10.12
N ARG A 453 -16.96 14.50 -9.52
CA ARG A 453 -15.67 13.85 -9.50
C ARG A 453 -15.92 12.36 -9.66
N ILE A 454 -15.29 11.75 -10.65
CA ILE A 454 -15.10 10.30 -10.69
C ILE A 454 -13.77 10.16 -9.99
N GLY A 455 -13.77 10.15 -8.66
CA GLY A 455 -12.48 10.24 -8.00
C GLY A 455 -12.36 10.09 -6.50
N THR A 456 -11.35 9.32 -6.11
CA THR A 456 -10.41 9.52 -5.02
C THR A 456 -9.07 9.84 -5.68
N PRO A 457 -8.62 11.10 -5.62
CA PRO A 457 -7.25 11.46 -5.94
C PRO A 457 -6.32 10.86 -4.87
N ASP A 458 -5.77 9.67 -5.12
CA ASP A 458 -4.82 8.97 -4.22
C ASP A 458 -3.52 8.54 -4.92
N LYS A 459 -3.33 9.00 -6.17
CA LYS A 459 -2.20 8.65 -7.06
C LYS A 459 -2.18 7.18 -7.50
N THR A 460 -3.28 6.44 -7.36
CA THR A 460 -3.42 5.05 -7.80
C THR A 460 -4.64 4.88 -8.70
N SER A 461 -4.64 3.81 -9.50
CA SER A 461 -5.82 3.33 -10.23
C SER A 461 -6.52 2.17 -9.52
N GLY A 462 -6.25 1.97 -8.23
CA GLY A 462 -6.56 0.70 -7.59
C GLY A 462 -8.04 0.46 -7.34
N GLU A 463 -8.88 1.47 -7.22
CA GLU A 463 -10.28 1.20 -6.85
C GLU A 463 -11.25 0.91 -8.01
N TYR A 464 -10.77 0.99 -9.25
CA TYR A 464 -11.53 0.52 -10.41
C TYR A 464 -11.55 -1.00 -10.50
N ARG A 465 -12.39 -1.53 -11.40
CA ARG A 465 -12.51 -2.96 -11.67
C ARG A 465 -11.13 -3.59 -11.92
N HIS A 466 -10.88 -4.75 -11.31
CA HIS A 466 -9.62 -5.49 -11.37
C HIS A 466 -8.39 -4.80 -10.75
N GLY A 467 -8.57 -3.70 -10.02
CA GLY A 467 -7.54 -3.11 -9.16
C GLY A 467 -7.43 -3.84 -7.81
N PHE A 468 -7.61 -3.12 -6.71
CA PHE A 468 -7.68 -3.58 -5.30
C PHE A 468 -8.83 -4.55 -5.01
N GLU A 469 -9.70 -4.82 -5.98
CA GLU A 469 -10.70 -5.87 -5.87
C GLU A 469 -9.99 -7.20 -5.51
N PRO A 470 -10.42 -7.93 -4.46
CA PRO A 470 -9.81 -9.20 -4.11
C PRO A 470 -10.26 -10.34 -5.04
N ASP A 471 -9.37 -11.28 -5.35
CA ASP A 471 -9.75 -12.56 -5.95
C ASP A 471 -10.33 -13.51 -4.89
N THR A 472 -11.65 -13.43 -4.69
CA THR A 472 -12.36 -14.28 -3.72
C THR A 472 -12.38 -15.78 -4.06
N SER A 473 -11.87 -16.20 -5.22
CA SER A 473 -11.76 -17.62 -5.56
C SER A 473 -10.62 -18.33 -4.81
N LYS A 474 -9.74 -17.56 -4.16
CA LYS A 474 -8.53 -18.05 -3.49
C LYS A 474 -8.56 -17.70 -1.98
N PRO A 475 -8.07 -18.58 -1.09
CA PRO A 475 -8.03 -18.34 0.35
C PRO A 475 -7.33 -17.05 0.79
N LEU A 476 -6.21 -16.69 0.17
CA LEU A 476 -5.44 -15.49 0.52
C LEU A 476 -6.05 -14.21 -0.07
N GLN A 477 -6.99 -14.34 -1.01
CA GLN A 477 -7.72 -13.24 -1.62
C GLN A 477 -6.81 -12.10 -2.12
N PRO A 478 -5.77 -12.40 -2.93
CA PRO A 478 -4.87 -11.36 -3.40
C PRO A 478 -5.64 -10.32 -4.23
N GLU A 479 -5.16 -9.08 -4.19
CA GLU A 479 -5.69 -8.00 -5.02
C GLU A 479 -5.50 -8.37 -6.50
N GLN A 480 -6.54 -8.23 -7.31
CA GLN A 480 -6.59 -8.75 -8.68
C GLN A 480 -5.49 -8.17 -9.58
N TYR A 481 -5.07 -6.92 -9.38
CA TYR A 481 -3.94 -6.33 -10.12
C TYR A 481 -2.60 -7.02 -9.84
N ARG A 482 -2.45 -7.72 -8.71
CA ARG A 482 -1.22 -8.46 -8.37
C ARG A 482 -1.13 -9.79 -9.11
N ILE A 483 -2.24 -10.27 -9.66
CA ILE A 483 -2.29 -11.43 -10.52
C ILE A 483 -1.90 -11.02 -11.95
N TYR A 484 -1.55 -11.99 -12.78
CA TYR A 484 -1.32 -11.79 -14.22
C TYR A 484 -2.51 -11.07 -14.88
N TRP A 485 -2.26 -9.87 -15.40
CA TRP A 485 -3.29 -8.95 -15.91
C TRP A 485 -4.27 -9.58 -16.91
N ALA A 486 -3.80 -10.49 -17.76
CA ALA A 486 -4.63 -11.11 -18.80
C ALA A 486 -5.62 -12.15 -18.24
N ASN A 487 -5.53 -12.50 -16.96
CA ASN A 487 -6.57 -13.26 -16.27
C ASN A 487 -7.92 -12.51 -16.27
N TRP A 488 -7.88 -11.18 -16.41
CA TRP A 488 -9.03 -10.30 -16.46
C TRP A 488 -9.24 -9.77 -17.89
N ASP A 489 -10.20 -10.35 -18.62
CA ASP A 489 -10.39 -10.13 -20.05
C ASP A 489 -11.29 -8.92 -20.31
N PHE A 490 -10.66 -7.75 -20.53
CA PHE A 490 -11.34 -6.47 -20.77
C PHE A 490 -12.49 -6.54 -21.79
N VAL A 491 -12.33 -7.30 -22.88
CA VAL A 491 -13.35 -7.40 -23.94
C VAL A 491 -14.57 -8.19 -23.47
N LYS A 492 -14.40 -9.13 -22.53
CA LYS A 492 -15.51 -9.82 -21.89
C LYS A 492 -16.19 -8.96 -20.82
N ASP A 493 -15.41 -8.17 -20.09
CA ASP A 493 -15.95 -7.27 -19.07
C ASP A 493 -16.70 -6.06 -19.67
N PHE A 494 -16.23 -5.56 -20.82
CA PHE A 494 -16.76 -4.38 -21.52
C PHE A 494 -17.02 -4.65 -23.01
N PRO A 495 -17.97 -5.55 -23.36
CA PRO A 495 -18.22 -5.94 -24.75
C PRO A 495 -18.67 -4.75 -25.63
N GLU A 496 -19.49 -3.86 -25.07
CA GLU A 496 -19.98 -2.63 -25.71
C GLU A 496 -19.09 -1.40 -25.41
N GLY A 497 -17.91 -1.64 -24.84
CA GLY A 497 -17.01 -0.60 -24.35
C GLY A 497 -17.44 0.01 -23.02
N VAL A 498 -16.59 0.89 -22.51
CA VAL A 498 -16.76 1.53 -21.20
C VAL A 498 -17.71 2.72 -21.34
N ASN A 499 -18.88 2.64 -20.68
CA ASN A 499 -19.88 3.69 -20.63
C ASN A 499 -20.24 4.00 -19.16
N PHE A 500 -19.71 5.09 -18.63
CA PHE A 500 -19.85 5.48 -17.24
C PHE A 500 -20.78 6.68 -17.10
N LYS A 501 -21.91 6.53 -16.39
CA LYS A 501 -22.82 7.64 -16.11
C LYS A 501 -22.65 8.14 -14.67
N VAL A 502 -22.20 9.38 -14.53
CA VAL A 502 -21.97 10.03 -13.24
C VAL A 502 -23.25 10.05 -12.41
N GLY A 503 -23.17 9.49 -11.19
CA GLY A 503 -24.29 9.39 -10.26
C GLY A 503 -25.16 8.14 -10.41
N GLU A 504 -24.91 7.32 -11.44
CA GLU A 504 -25.62 6.05 -11.70
C GLU A 504 -24.67 4.85 -11.72
N SER A 505 -23.53 4.95 -12.41
CA SER A 505 -22.52 3.88 -12.53
C SER A 505 -21.71 3.65 -11.25
N ASP A 506 -21.16 2.44 -11.12
CA ASP A 506 -20.30 1.97 -10.04
C ASP A 506 -18.83 2.02 -10.50
N VAL A 507 -18.00 2.83 -9.84
CA VAL A 507 -16.59 3.04 -10.22
C VAL A 507 -15.79 1.74 -10.20
N GLY A 508 -16.08 0.83 -9.26
CA GLY A 508 -15.39 -0.45 -9.13
C GLY A 508 -15.83 -1.52 -10.13
N LYS A 509 -16.86 -1.25 -10.96
CA LYS A 509 -17.40 -2.23 -11.91
C LYS A 509 -17.44 -1.72 -13.34
N ASP A 510 -17.76 -0.44 -13.50
CA ASP A 510 -18.06 0.17 -14.79
C ASP A 510 -16.87 0.96 -15.37
N LEU A 511 -15.73 0.97 -14.66
CA LEU A 511 -14.44 1.47 -15.12
C LEU A 511 -13.37 0.42 -14.85
N ASN A 512 -12.47 0.20 -15.80
CA ASN A 512 -11.34 -0.71 -15.62
C ASN A 512 -10.13 0.04 -15.07
N TYR A 513 -9.30 -0.61 -14.25
CA TYR A 513 -8.08 0.02 -13.74
C TYR A 513 -7.05 0.39 -14.83
N VAL A 514 -7.17 -0.22 -16.02
CA VAL A 514 -6.36 0.08 -17.22
C VAL A 514 -7.26 0.33 -18.42
N HIS A 515 -7.02 1.40 -19.17
CA HIS A 515 -7.66 1.64 -20.46
C HIS A 515 -6.66 1.44 -21.59
N TRP A 516 -7.06 0.67 -22.61
CA TRP A 516 -6.18 0.16 -23.65
C TRP A 516 -6.48 0.81 -24.99
N SER A 517 -5.49 0.92 -25.88
CA SER A 517 -5.79 1.21 -27.28
C SER A 517 -6.25 -0.03 -28.04
N VAL A 518 -5.62 -1.18 -27.77
CA VAL A 518 -6.03 -2.52 -28.23
C VAL A 518 -5.87 -3.51 -27.10
N PHE A 519 -6.62 -4.62 -27.12
CA PHE A 519 -6.55 -5.63 -26.06
C PHE A 519 -6.23 -7.02 -26.62
N GLY A 520 -5.54 -7.85 -25.84
CA GLY A 520 -5.06 -9.17 -26.31
C GLY A 520 -3.77 -9.09 -27.14
N GLY A 521 -3.41 -10.19 -27.78
CA GLY A 521 -2.20 -10.28 -28.60
C GLY A 521 -0.99 -10.81 -27.83
N LYS A 522 0.20 -10.29 -28.17
CA LYS A 522 1.48 -10.67 -27.58
C LYS A 522 1.44 -10.58 -26.05
N GLY A 523 1.95 -11.60 -25.35
CA GLY A 523 1.99 -11.61 -23.88
C GLY A 523 0.62 -11.73 -23.20
N ASN A 524 -0.45 -12.05 -23.94
CA ASN A 524 -1.76 -12.40 -23.40
C ASN A 524 -2.09 -13.87 -23.73
N SER A 525 -1.96 -14.78 -22.77
CA SER A 525 -2.23 -16.20 -23.00
C SER A 525 -3.72 -16.56 -23.03
N VAL A 526 -4.59 -15.70 -22.52
CA VAL A 526 -6.05 -15.92 -22.47
C VAL A 526 -6.72 -15.48 -23.78
N ARG A 527 -6.20 -14.41 -24.38
CA ARG A 527 -6.60 -13.81 -25.65
C ARG A 527 -5.35 -13.56 -26.50
N PRO A 528 -4.81 -14.62 -27.14
CA PRO A 528 -3.57 -14.52 -27.93
C PRO A 528 -3.75 -13.72 -29.23
N GLU A 529 -4.99 -13.61 -29.72
CA GLU A 529 -5.32 -12.78 -30.89
C GLU A 529 -5.66 -11.36 -30.46
N GLN A 530 -5.05 -10.37 -31.10
CA GLN A 530 -5.30 -8.96 -30.81
C GLN A 530 -6.73 -8.58 -31.21
N TYR A 531 -7.45 -7.96 -30.29
CA TYR A 531 -8.75 -7.36 -30.50
C TYR A 531 -8.61 -5.83 -30.56
N VAL A 532 -8.77 -5.29 -31.77
CA VAL A 532 -8.68 -3.84 -32.02
C VAL A 532 -9.98 -3.12 -31.66
N GLY A 533 -11.11 -3.80 -31.82
CA GLY A 533 -12.43 -3.21 -31.65
C GLY A 533 -12.82 -2.24 -32.78
N ASP A 534 -14.01 -1.67 -32.65
CA ASP A 534 -14.58 -0.65 -33.56
C ASP A 534 -14.58 0.76 -32.92
N GLY A 535 -13.93 0.89 -31.76
CA GLY A 535 -13.99 2.08 -30.90
C GLY A 535 -14.26 1.71 -29.44
N ASN A 536 -14.84 0.53 -29.19
CA ASN A 536 -15.20 0.03 -27.86
C ASN A 536 -14.00 -0.26 -26.91
N VAL A 537 -12.76 -0.29 -27.42
CA VAL A 537 -11.55 -0.47 -26.59
C VAL A 537 -10.86 0.86 -26.31
N ASN A 538 -10.53 1.61 -27.37
CA ASN A 538 -9.72 2.81 -27.28
C ASN A 538 -10.51 4.07 -26.87
N ASN A 539 -11.84 4.01 -26.87
CA ASN A 539 -12.72 5.08 -26.40
C ASN A 539 -13.50 4.65 -25.16
N TRP A 540 -13.73 5.59 -24.25
CA TRP A 540 -14.67 5.42 -23.15
C TRP A 540 -15.48 6.68 -22.89
N THR A 541 -16.77 6.49 -22.63
CA THR A 541 -17.75 7.57 -22.55
C THR A 541 -18.10 7.85 -21.10
N ILE A 542 -18.00 9.13 -20.71
CA ILE A 542 -18.49 9.64 -19.43
C ILE A 542 -19.74 10.49 -19.71
N ALA A 543 -20.90 10.02 -19.27
CA ALA A 543 -22.16 10.74 -19.34
C ALA A 543 -22.50 11.42 -18.01
N PHE A 544 -23.10 12.62 -18.05
CA PHE A 544 -23.52 13.33 -16.84
C PHE A 544 -24.63 14.35 -17.12
N ASP A 545 -25.52 14.51 -16.15
CA ASP A 545 -26.64 15.45 -16.23
C ASP A 545 -26.32 16.80 -15.57
N LEU A 546 -26.61 17.89 -16.28
CA LEU A 546 -26.47 19.26 -15.75
C LEU A 546 -27.81 19.99 -15.67
N LYS A 547 -28.01 20.69 -14.55
CA LYS A 547 -29.08 21.67 -14.41
C LYS A 547 -28.73 22.94 -15.15
N GLU A 548 -29.76 23.68 -15.57
CA GLU A 548 -29.58 24.97 -16.24
C GLU A 548 -28.75 25.95 -15.40
N SER A 549 -28.93 25.97 -14.09
CA SER A 549 -28.15 26.82 -13.17
C SER A 549 -26.66 26.47 -13.09
N GLN A 550 -26.24 25.29 -13.54
CA GLN A 550 -24.85 24.87 -13.57
C GLN A 550 -24.12 25.35 -14.84
N VAL A 551 -24.85 25.63 -15.93
CA VAL A 551 -24.29 26.08 -17.22
C VAL A 551 -24.58 27.55 -17.52
N LYS A 552 -25.72 28.07 -17.05
CA LYS A 552 -26.15 29.44 -17.33
C LYS A 552 -25.16 30.46 -16.78
N HIS A 553 -24.81 31.44 -17.61
CA HIS A 553 -23.82 32.50 -17.32
C HIS A 553 -22.41 32.00 -16.96
N LYS A 554 -22.08 30.74 -17.26
CA LYS A 554 -20.69 30.25 -17.19
C LYS A 554 -19.99 30.52 -18.51
N LYS A 555 -18.70 30.85 -18.44
CA LYS A 555 -17.85 31.14 -19.61
C LYS A 555 -16.83 30.05 -19.86
N HIS A 556 -16.28 29.47 -18.79
CA HIS A 556 -15.23 28.46 -18.85
C HIS A 556 -15.62 27.26 -17.99
N ALA A 557 -15.21 26.08 -18.44
CA ALA A 557 -15.25 24.84 -17.70
C ALA A 557 -13.88 24.16 -17.79
N THR A 558 -13.56 23.34 -16.79
CA THR A 558 -12.30 22.62 -16.72
C THR A 558 -12.60 21.15 -16.45
N PHE A 559 -12.03 20.27 -17.27
CA PHE A 559 -12.00 18.84 -17.03
C PHE A 559 -10.56 18.43 -16.68
N THR A 560 -10.37 17.91 -15.47
CA THR A 560 -9.04 17.52 -14.96
C THR A 560 -8.88 16.01 -15.07
N VAL A 561 -7.81 15.57 -15.71
CA VAL A 561 -7.42 14.16 -15.81
C VAL A 561 -6.14 13.96 -15.02
N GLN A 562 -6.14 12.98 -14.13
CA GLN A 562 -4.95 12.49 -13.44
C GLN A 562 -4.76 11.03 -13.81
N LEU A 563 -3.53 10.63 -14.12
CA LEU A 563 -3.18 9.26 -14.47
C LEU A 563 -2.15 8.73 -13.47
N ALA A 564 -2.39 7.51 -12.99
CA ALA A 564 -1.47 6.74 -12.14
C ALA A 564 -0.39 6.02 -12.97
N GLY A 565 -0.33 6.29 -14.27
CA GLY A 565 0.65 5.74 -15.21
C GLY A 565 0.12 5.78 -16.64
N ALA A 566 1.05 5.87 -17.58
CA ALA A 566 0.79 5.74 -19.01
C ALA A 566 1.89 4.89 -19.65
N LYS A 567 1.52 3.97 -20.55
CA LYS A 567 2.44 3.27 -21.44
C LYS A 567 2.32 3.89 -22.83
N THR A 568 3.36 4.60 -23.26
CA THR A 568 3.48 5.09 -24.64
C THR A 568 4.15 4.02 -25.52
N ALA A 569 4.40 4.31 -26.80
CA ALA A 569 5.19 3.41 -27.63
C ALA A 569 6.69 3.36 -27.30
N ALA A 570 7.18 4.21 -26.39
CA ALA A 570 8.54 4.06 -25.86
C ALA A 570 8.70 2.87 -24.91
N GLY A 571 7.59 2.23 -24.49
CA GLY A 571 7.62 1.08 -23.59
C GLY A 571 8.22 1.44 -22.24
N ASN A 572 9.25 0.72 -21.79
CA ASN A 572 10.06 1.06 -20.61
C ASN A 572 11.42 1.66 -20.97
N THR A 573 11.68 1.95 -22.24
CA THR A 573 13.02 2.41 -22.63
C THR A 573 13.25 3.86 -22.27
N ASP A 574 12.16 4.64 -22.18
CA ASP A 574 12.18 6.11 -22.07
C ASP A 574 13.07 6.76 -23.13
N ILE A 575 13.23 6.09 -24.28
CA ILE A 575 14.00 6.55 -25.43
C ILE A 575 13.03 6.92 -26.53
N TYR A 576 13.16 8.13 -27.03
CA TYR A 576 12.41 8.58 -28.19
C TYR A 576 12.80 7.80 -29.45
N ASN A 577 11.80 7.21 -30.12
CA ASN A 577 11.98 6.60 -31.43
C ASN A 577 11.01 7.23 -32.43
N ALA A 578 11.55 7.97 -33.40
CA ALA A 578 10.73 8.62 -34.44
C ALA A 578 9.98 7.62 -35.34
N SER A 579 10.43 6.36 -35.41
CA SER A 579 9.75 5.30 -36.15
C SER A 579 8.51 4.76 -35.43
N GLU A 580 8.39 5.06 -34.13
CA GLU A 580 7.25 4.68 -33.29
C GLU A 580 6.27 5.86 -33.21
N PRO A 581 5.15 5.84 -33.96
CA PRO A 581 4.27 7.01 -34.11
C PRO A 581 3.57 7.44 -32.81
N HIS A 582 3.56 6.57 -31.81
CA HIS A 582 2.96 6.81 -30.50
C HIS A 582 4.01 6.91 -29.37
N SER A 583 5.28 7.19 -29.71
CA SER A 583 6.30 7.50 -28.69
C SER A 583 5.83 8.66 -27.80
N ASN A 584 5.32 9.72 -28.43
CA ASN A 584 4.54 10.73 -27.74
C ASN A 584 3.06 10.38 -27.93
N LEU A 585 2.41 9.92 -26.86
CA LEU A 585 1.06 9.39 -26.90
C LEU A 585 0.04 10.53 -26.86
N LYS A 586 -0.85 10.59 -27.85
CA LYS A 586 -1.95 11.56 -27.87
C LYS A 586 -3.13 11.02 -27.08
N TYR A 587 -3.58 11.77 -26.10
CA TYR A 587 -4.80 11.53 -25.34
C TYR A 587 -5.84 12.60 -25.71
N THR A 588 -6.97 12.18 -26.28
CA THR A 588 -7.99 13.08 -26.81
C THR A 588 -9.23 13.12 -25.91
N VAL A 589 -9.80 14.31 -25.75
CA VAL A 589 -11.06 14.54 -25.03
C VAL A 589 -12.04 15.21 -25.97
N ASN A 590 -13.19 14.58 -26.20
CA ASN A 590 -14.31 15.13 -26.93
C ASN A 590 -15.43 15.50 -25.96
N ILE A 591 -16.02 16.69 -26.13
CA ILE A 591 -17.15 17.15 -25.30
C ILE A 591 -18.34 17.42 -26.22
N ASN A 592 -19.41 16.63 -26.06
CA ASN A 592 -20.65 16.76 -26.85
C ASN A 592 -20.41 16.87 -28.36
N GLY A 593 -19.50 16.06 -28.92
CA GLY A 593 -19.16 16.04 -30.34
C GLY A 593 -18.07 17.03 -30.76
N LYS A 594 -17.45 17.76 -29.83
CA LYS A 594 -16.34 18.69 -30.11
C LYS A 594 -15.04 18.23 -29.45
N ASP A 595 -14.03 17.93 -30.27
CA ASP A 595 -12.68 17.65 -29.78
C ASP A 595 -12.03 18.89 -29.17
N LEU A 596 -11.35 18.68 -28.05
CA LEU A 596 -10.40 19.62 -27.47
C LEU A 596 -8.99 19.37 -28.01
N GLU A 597 -8.07 20.28 -27.71
CA GLU A 597 -6.65 20.06 -28.03
C GLU A 597 -6.14 18.80 -27.30
N PRO A 598 -5.53 17.84 -28.01
CA PRO A 598 -5.06 16.61 -27.39
C PRO A 598 -3.94 16.87 -26.37
N TRP A 599 -3.97 16.15 -25.26
CA TRP A 599 -2.82 16.07 -24.36
C TRP A 599 -1.78 15.12 -24.94
N VAL A 600 -0.58 15.64 -25.21
CA VAL A 600 0.56 14.84 -25.66
C VAL A 600 1.36 14.38 -24.43
N ILE A 601 1.25 13.10 -24.09
CA ILE A 601 2.03 12.44 -23.04
C ILE A 601 3.40 12.09 -23.64
N PRO A 602 4.50 12.60 -23.07
CA PRO A 602 5.82 12.42 -23.66
C PRO A 602 6.37 11.00 -23.42
N TYR A 603 7.28 10.59 -24.31
CA TYR A 603 7.90 9.27 -24.32
C TYR A 603 8.64 8.90 -23.03
N ASP A 604 9.12 9.90 -22.30
CA ASP A 604 9.94 9.79 -21.10
C ASP A 604 9.11 9.69 -19.81
N HIS A 605 7.77 9.74 -19.91
CA HIS A 605 6.82 9.39 -18.84
C HIS A 605 6.20 7.99 -19.06
N SER A 606 6.79 7.17 -19.93
CA SER A 606 6.25 5.89 -20.32
C SER A 606 6.51 4.81 -19.26
N SER A 607 5.51 3.96 -19.00
CA SER A 607 5.56 2.97 -17.92
C SER A 607 4.80 1.70 -18.31
N SER A 608 5.44 0.52 -18.29
CA SER A 608 4.75 -0.76 -18.59
C SER A 608 4.12 -1.41 -17.35
N CYS A 609 3.77 -0.63 -16.34
CA CYS A 609 3.41 -1.17 -15.04
C CYS A 609 2.05 -1.87 -14.96
N ALA A 610 1.10 -1.53 -15.84
CA ALA A 610 -0.18 -2.21 -15.92
C ALA A 610 -0.02 -3.73 -16.10
N VAL A 611 0.99 -4.14 -16.88
CA VAL A 611 1.26 -5.54 -17.24
C VAL A 611 2.32 -6.19 -16.34
N ARG A 612 2.80 -5.41 -15.37
CA ARG A 612 3.76 -5.77 -14.31
C ARG A 612 3.14 -5.55 -12.93
N SER A 613 1.83 -5.79 -12.83
CA SER A 613 1.12 -5.91 -11.56
C SER A 613 1.21 -4.68 -10.63
N SER A 614 1.13 -3.47 -11.20
CA SER A 614 1.07 -2.24 -10.41
C SER A 614 -0.06 -1.28 -10.81
N VAL A 615 -0.73 -0.73 -9.80
CA VAL A 615 -1.78 0.30 -9.90
C VAL A 615 -1.24 1.73 -9.83
N SER A 616 0.05 1.93 -9.53
CA SER A 616 0.66 3.27 -9.44
C SER A 616 2.11 3.29 -9.96
N CYS A 617 2.42 4.30 -10.77
CA CYS A 617 3.66 4.45 -11.55
C CYS A 617 4.00 5.93 -11.62
N TYR A 618 4.77 6.33 -12.65
CA TYR A 618 4.96 7.74 -12.95
C TYR A 618 3.61 8.46 -13.15
N ASN A 619 3.27 9.31 -12.18
CA ASN A 619 1.99 10.00 -12.09
C ASN A 619 2.03 11.30 -12.90
N ILE A 620 1.02 11.52 -13.74
CA ILE A 620 0.88 12.69 -14.61
C ILE A 620 -0.53 13.26 -14.56
N ALA A 621 -0.68 14.55 -14.82
CA ALA A 621 -1.98 15.21 -14.81
C ALA A 621 -2.09 16.30 -15.89
N HIS A 622 -3.32 16.53 -16.37
CA HIS A 622 -3.63 17.55 -17.35
C HIS A 622 -5.00 18.19 -17.08
N LYS A 623 -5.12 19.48 -17.40
CA LYS A 623 -6.36 20.24 -17.30
C LYS A 623 -6.82 20.70 -18.67
N PHE A 624 -7.97 20.20 -19.10
CA PHE A 624 -8.63 20.63 -20.31
C PHE A 624 -9.55 21.81 -19.98
N GLU A 625 -9.14 23.02 -20.35
CA GLU A 625 -9.97 24.23 -20.24
C GLU A 625 -10.71 24.50 -21.55
N PHE A 626 -12.02 24.75 -21.48
CA PHE A 626 -12.86 24.94 -22.67
C PHE A 626 -14.02 25.92 -22.43
N ASP A 627 -14.63 26.41 -23.51
CA ASP A 627 -15.81 27.29 -23.44
C ASP A 627 -17.00 26.49 -22.88
N ALA A 628 -17.60 27.01 -21.79
CA ALA A 628 -18.73 26.36 -21.13
C ALA A 628 -19.96 26.18 -22.06
N LYS A 629 -20.02 26.86 -23.21
CA LYS A 629 -21.04 26.64 -24.26
C LYS A 629 -21.01 25.24 -24.87
N LEU A 630 -19.91 24.51 -24.73
CA LEU A 630 -19.89 23.09 -25.12
C LEU A 630 -20.79 22.24 -24.23
N LEU A 631 -21.17 22.72 -23.03
CA LEU A 631 -22.08 22.05 -22.13
C LEU A 631 -23.52 22.54 -22.31
N LYS A 632 -24.47 21.64 -22.13
CA LYS A 632 -25.92 21.90 -22.22
C LYS A 632 -26.65 21.48 -20.96
N LYS A 633 -27.87 21.99 -20.78
CA LYS A 633 -28.82 21.49 -19.78
C LYS A 633 -29.27 20.07 -20.17
N GLY A 634 -29.40 19.19 -19.18
CA GLY A 634 -29.67 17.77 -19.38
C GLY A 634 -28.37 16.98 -19.54
N GLU A 635 -28.44 15.88 -20.29
CA GLU A 635 -27.32 14.96 -20.45
C GLU A 635 -26.21 15.57 -21.33
N ASN A 636 -24.98 15.37 -20.90
CA ASN A 636 -23.76 15.73 -21.60
C ASN A 636 -22.86 14.49 -21.65
N GLU A 637 -22.00 14.43 -22.64
CA GLU A 637 -21.04 13.34 -22.82
C GLU A 637 -19.63 13.90 -22.99
N ILE A 638 -18.69 13.23 -22.35
CA ILE A 638 -17.26 13.36 -22.58
C ILE A 638 -16.76 12.01 -23.09
N ILE A 639 -16.13 11.98 -24.27
CA ILE A 639 -15.47 10.78 -24.79
C ILE A 639 -13.97 10.97 -24.61
N LEU A 640 -13.35 10.01 -23.93
CA LEU A 640 -11.92 9.95 -23.68
C LEU A 640 -11.32 8.89 -24.60
N SER A 641 -10.23 9.23 -25.28
CA SER A 641 -9.72 8.40 -26.37
C SER A 641 -8.19 8.28 -26.37
N LEU A 642 -7.73 7.04 -26.46
CA LEU A 642 -6.40 6.71 -26.99
C LEU A 642 -6.46 6.62 -28.53
N PRO A 643 -5.33 6.79 -29.25
CA PRO A 643 -5.34 6.64 -30.69
C PRO A 643 -5.74 5.21 -31.05
N TYR A 644 -6.57 5.04 -32.08
CA TYR A 644 -7.07 3.74 -32.51
C TYR A 644 -5.93 2.84 -33.00
N ASN A 645 -5.94 1.56 -32.59
CA ASN A 645 -4.92 0.56 -32.96
C ASN A 645 -3.47 0.95 -32.64
N ALA A 646 -3.26 1.77 -31.61
CA ALA A 646 -1.94 2.23 -31.20
C ALA A 646 -1.19 1.12 -30.46
N THR A 647 -0.06 0.74 -31.05
CA THR A 647 0.85 -0.30 -30.56
C THR A 647 2.29 0.17 -30.64
N ASN A 648 3.22 -0.63 -30.09
CA ASN A 648 4.65 -0.39 -30.11
C ASN A 648 5.44 -1.66 -30.46
N TYR A 649 6.68 -1.51 -30.94
CA TYR A 649 7.65 -2.58 -30.91
C TYR A 649 7.99 -2.96 -29.47
N GLU A 650 7.72 -4.22 -29.11
CA GLU A 650 8.01 -4.76 -27.80
C GLU A 650 9.02 -5.90 -27.93
N SER A 651 10.23 -5.74 -27.39
CA SER A 651 11.27 -6.77 -27.48
C SER A 651 11.03 -7.95 -26.55
N ALA A 652 10.37 -7.73 -25.40
CA ALA A 652 10.02 -8.78 -24.46
C ALA A 652 8.72 -9.48 -24.86
N VAL A 653 8.37 -10.59 -24.19
CA VAL A 653 7.04 -11.20 -24.32
C VAL A 653 6.07 -10.40 -23.46
N LEU A 654 5.72 -9.18 -23.88
CA LEU A 654 4.78 -8.26 -23.24
C LEU A 654 3.78 -7.73 -24.29
N PRO A 655 2.61 -7.22 -23.90
CA PRO A 655 1.65 -6.65 -24.84
C PRO A 655 2.18 -5.38 -25.50
N THR A 656 1.92 -5.25 -26.78
CA THR A 656 2.33 -4.13 -27.64
C THR A 656 1.40 -2.92 -27.52
N SER A 657 0.22 -3.07 -26.90
CA SER A 657 -0.75 -1.99 -26.75
C SER A 657 -0.19 -0.81 -25.93
N VAL A 658 -0.50 0.42 -26.33
CA VAL A 658 -0.40 1.59 -25.46
C VAL A 658 -1.60 1.61 -24.51
N CYS A 659 -1.40 2.08 -23.28
CA CYS A 659 -2.47 2.10 -22.28
C CYS A 659 -2.26 3.20 -21.24
N ILE A 660 -3.31 3.50 -20.48
CA ILE A 660 -3.24 4.43 -19.35
C ILE A 660 -3.98 3.87 -18.14
N LYS A 661 -3.73 4.44 -16.98
CA LYS A 661 -4.41 4.13 -15.73
C LYS A 661 -4.91 5.42 -15.12
N MET A 662 -6.22 5.57 -14.98
CA MET A 662 -6.79 6.77 -14.37
C MET A 662 -6.41 6.81 -12.88
N ALA A 663 -6.17 7.99 -12.31
CA ALA A 663 -5.96 8.19 -10.88
C ALA A 663 -7.16 8.94 -10.30
N SER A 664 -8.34 8.32 -10.41
CA SER A 664 -9.56 9.01 -10.08
C SER A 664 -10.58 8.02 -9.53
N GLY A 665 -10.41 7.67 -8.26
CA GLY A 665 -11.34 6.80 -7.53
C GLY A 665 -12.86 7.16 -7.31
N ALA A 666 -13.45 6.96 -6.14
CA ALA A 666 -14.89 7.06 -5.88
C ALA A 666 -15.18 7.94 -4.67
N PHE A 667 -15.83 9.08 -4.91
CA PHE A 667 -16.42 9.86 -3.84
C PHE A 667 -17.71 9.18 -3.36
N PHE A 668 -17.78 8.92 -2.06
CA PHE A 668 -18.97 8.69 -1.25
C PHE A 668 -20.29 8.92 -2.02
N ASN A 669 -21.00 7.86 -2.40
CA ASN A 669 -22.29 8.00 -3.07
C ASN A 669 -23.34 8.42 -2.01
N PRO A 670 -23.72 9.72 -1.93
CA PRO A 670 -24.60 10.19 -0.88
C PRO A 670 -26.01 9.59 -1.03
N ARG A 671 -26.36 9.12 -2.24
CA ARG A 671 -27.60 8.41 -2.53
C ARG A 671 -27.56 7.00 -1.94
N VAL A 672 -26.47 6.25 -2.10
CA VAL A 672 -26.31 4.92 -1.45
C VAL A 672 -26.28 5.06 0.07
N LEU A 673 -25.61 6.08 0.61
CA LEU A 673 -25.67 6.35 2.05
C LEU A 673 -27.12 6.61 2.49
N LEU A 674 -27.85 7.46 1.79
CA LEU A 674 -29.23 7.79 2.11
C LEU A 674 -30.14 6.55 2.03
N LEU A 675 -29.97 5.71 1.01
CA LEU A 675 -30.70 4.46 0.82
C LEU A 675 -30.39 3.44 1.92
N THR A 676 -29.16 3.39 2.44
CA THR A 676 -28.73 2.45 3.48
C THR A 676 -28.94 2.95 4.91
N ALA A 677 -29.10 4.26 5.11
CA ALA A 677 -29.22 4.89 6.42
C ALA A 677 -30.29 4.26 7.33
N PRO A 678 -31.51 3.90 6.86
CA PRO A 678 -32.52 3.25 7.70
C PRO A 678 -32.06 1.94 8.34
N LEU A 679 -31.24 1.14 7.65
CA LEU A 679 -30.73 -0.12 8.20
C LEU A 679 -29.65 0.13 9.24
N VAL A 680 -28.75 1.09 8.98
CA VAL A 680 -27.70 1.45 9.95
C VAL A 680 -28.35 1.98 11.23
N SER A 681 -29.27 2.94 11.12
CA SER A 681 -29.92 3.54 12.30
C SER A 681 -30.84 2.57 13.03
N SER A 682 -31.57 1.68 12.33
CA SER A 682 -32.39 0.65 12.99
C SER A 682 -31.60 -0.50 13.61
N SER A 683 -30.43 -0.84 13.05
CA SER A 683 -29.50 -1.80 13.66
C SER A 683 -29.00 -1.28 15.01
N ILE A 684 -28.70 0.02 15.09
CA ILE A 684 -28.27 0.66 16.33
C ILE A 684 -29.41 0.68 17.37
N THR A 685 -30.65 1.00 16.99
CA THR A 685 -31.79 0.96 17.93
C THR A 685 -32.07 -0.46 18.43
N LEU A 686 -32.00 -1.46 17.56
CA LEU A 686 -32.19 -2.87 17.91
C LEU A 686 -31.09 -3.37 18.85
N TRP A 687 -29.84 -3.03 18.55
CA TRP A 687 -28.69 -3.35 19.40
C TRP A 687 -28.81 -2.68 20.77
N PHE A 688 -29.14 -1.39 20.81
CA PHE A 688 -29.32 -0.66 22.07
C PHE A 688 -30.45 -1.25 22.93
N ALA A 689 -31.56 -1.66 22.31
CA ALA A 689 -32.65 -2.33 23.01
C ALA A 689 -32.23 -3.69 23.60
N ARG A 690 -31.40 -4.44 22.85
CA ARG A 690 -30.82 -5.72 23.29
C ARG A 690 -29.85 -5.53 24.46
N ASP A 691 -28.98 -4.53 24.38
CA ASP A 691 -28.02 -4.20 25.44
C ASP A 691 -28.73 -3.78 26.72
N GLN A 692 -29.74 -2.90 26.62
CA GLN A 692 -30.59 -2.54 27.75
C GLN A 692 -31.18 -3.79 28.41
N SER A 693 -31.75 -4.70 27.63
CA SER A 693 -32.28 -5.95 28.16
C SER A 693 -31.19 -6.82 28.79
N PHE A 694 -30.02 -6.95 28.17
CA PHE A 694 -28.94 -7.79 28.66
C PHE A 694 -28.38 -7.28 30.00
N PHE A 695 -27.97 -6.02 30.05
CA PHE A 695 -27.33 -5.43 31.24
C PHE A 695 -28.31 -5.28 32.39
N LEU A 696 -29.54 -4.83 32.14
CA LEU A 696 -30.51 -4.61 33.21
C LEU A 696 -31.06 -5.93 33.80
N THR A 697 -31.13 -7.00 33.00
CA THR A 697 -31.50 -8.34 33.51
C THR A 697 -30.48 -8.88 34.52
N LEU A 698 -29.23 -8.40 34.53
CA LEU A 698 -28.25 -8.84 35.52
C LEU A 698 -28.67 -8.45 36.94
N PHE A 699 -29.36 -7.31 37.13
CA PHE A 699 -29.90 -6.89 38.42
C PHE A 699 -31.08 -7.73 38.91
N THR A 700 -31.67 -8.57 38.05
CA THR A 700 -32.78 -9.47 38.40
C THR A 700 -32.33 -10.92 38.62
N LYS A 701 -31.03 -11.22 38.50
CA LYS A 701 -30.48 -12.58 38.57
C LYS A 701 -29.53 -12.77 39.76
N SER A 702 -29.51 -13.99 40.30
CA SER A 702 -28.49 -14.45 41.26
C SER A 702 -27.13 -14.59 40.57
N PRO A 703 -25.98 -14.20 41.17
CA PRO A 703 -25.71 -14.06 42.61
C PRO A 703 -25.90 -12.65 43.19
N ILE A 704 -26.45 -11.70 42.43
CA ILE A 704 -26.69 -10.35 42.96
C ILE A 704 -27.83 -10.44 43.98
N GLU A 705 -27.52 -10.18 45.25
CA GLU A 705 -28.54 -10.11 46.30
C GLU A 705 -29.57 -9.03 45.94
N ARG A 706 -30.85 -9.41 45.88
CA ARG A 706 -31.97 -8.52 45.51
C ARG A 706 -31.99 -7.22 46.32
N LYS A 707 -31.60 -7.28 47.60
CA LYS A 707 -31.46 -6.10 48.47
C LYS A 707 -30.42 -5.11 47.94
N LYS A 708 -29.23 -5.58 47.57
CA LYS A 708 -28.16 -4.75 47.00
C LYS A 708 -28.55 -4.17 45.63
N ALA A 709 -29.25 -4.95 44.80
CA ALA A 709 -29.78 -4.46 43.54
C ALA A 709 -30.82 -3.34 43.76
N ASN A 710 -31.74 -3.49 44.72
CA ASN A 710 -32.71 -2.46 45.09
C ASN A 710 -32.04 -1.13 45.51
N GLU A 711 -30.92 -1.19 46.22
CA GLU A 711 -30.16 0.00 46.67
C GLU A 711 -29.41 0.70 45.50
N ILE A 712 -28.93 -0.04 44.50
CA ILE A 712 -28.12 0.49 43.40
C ILE A 712 -28.98 1.04 42.26
N LEU A 713 -30.13 0.41 41.99
CA LEU A 713 -30.93 0.66 40.79
C LEU A 713 -31.36 2.13 40.58
N PRO A 714 -31.83 2.88 41.59
CA PRO A 714 -32.19 4.30 41.39
C PRO A 714 -31.01 5.16 40.94
N GLY A 715 -29.83 4.94 41.52
CA GLY A 715 -28.58 5.61 41.14
C GLY A 715 -28.09 5.22 39.75
N TYR A 716 -28.27 3.95 39.36
CA TYR A 716 -27.93 3.49 38.01
C TYR A 716 -28.86 4.08 36.95
N ILE A 717 -30.17 4.01 37.18
CA ILE A 717 -31.20 4.49 36.23
C ILE A 717 -31.12 6.01 36.07
N SER A 718 -30.91 6.77 37.15
CA SER A 718 -30.76 8.24 37.07
C SER A 718 -29.58 8.67 36.19
N ASN A 719 -28.43 8.00 36.30
CA ASN A 719 -27.25 8.28 35.48
C ASN A 719 -27.43 7.83 34.02
N PHE A 720 -28.07 6.68 33.80
CA PHE A 720 -28.37 6.17 32.47
C PHE A 720 -29.40 7.05 31.73
N TYR A 721 -30.41 7.57 32.44
CA TYR A 721 -31.51 8.34 31.87
C TYR A 721 -31.10 9.75 31.39
N GLY A 722 -29.96 10.27 31.84
CA GLY A 722 -29.42 11.54 31.36
C GLY A 722 -28.99 11.55 29.88
N SER A 723 -28.73 10.37 29.28
CA SER A 723 -28.24 10.25 27.90
C SER A 723 -28.98 9.22 27.04
N GLY A 724 -29.51 8.14 27.62
CA GLY A 724 -30.15 7.05 26.89
C GLY A 724 -31.33 7.45 26.00
N PRO A 725 -32.33 8.22 26.49
CA PRO A 725 -33.47 8.65 25.67
C PRO A 725 -33.08 9.48 24.45
N TRP A 726 -32.05 10.32 24.55
CA TRP A 726 -31.57 11.14 23.42
C TRP A 726 -30.95 10.29 22.32
N ALA A 727 -30.18 9.25 22.67
CA ALA A 727 -29.65 8.30 21.70
C ALA A 727 -30.78 7.58 20.95
N VAL A 728 -31.79 7.08 21.68
CA VAL A 728 -32.94 6.37 21.11
C VAL A 728 -33.75 7.26 20.17
N LEU A 729 -34.11 8.47 20.61
CA LEU A 729 -34.88 9.41 19.78
C LEU A 729 -34.12 9.84 18.52
N THR A 730 -32.80 10.00 18.61
CA THR A 730 -31.95 10.35 17.47
C THR A 730 -32.00 9.28 16.39
N PHE A 731 -31.76 8.01 16.76
CA PHE A 731 -31.73 6.94 15.76
C PHE A 731 -33.11 6.53 15.25
N ILE A 732 -34.16 6.64 16.06
CA ILE A 732 -35.55 6.51 15.57
C ILE A 732 -35.85 7.63 14.56
N GLY A 733 -35.50 8.87 14.90
CA GLY A 733 -35.67 10.02 14.02
C GLY A 733 -34.90 9.87 12.71
N LEU A 734 -33.68 9.34 12.75
CA LEU A 734 -32.88 9.04 11.57
C LEU A 734 -33.52 7.94 10.72
N THR A 735 -33.94 6.80 11.30
CA THR A 735 -34.62 5.72 10.56
C THR A 735 -35.89 6.22 9.88
N PHE A 736 -36.72 6.97 10.60
CA PHE A 736 -37.95 7.55 10.07
C PHE A 736 -37.65 8.55 8.95
N SER A 737 -36.85 9.59 9.24
CA SER A 737 -36.61 10.68 8.28
C SER A 737 -35.93 10.19 7.01
N THR A 738 -34.89 9.36 7.11
CA THR A 738 -34.18 8.84 5.94
C THR A 738 -35.05 7.88 5.12
N SER A 739 -35.90 7.06 5.74
CA SER A 739 -36.88 6.24 5.02
C SER A 739 -37.89 7.09 4.24
N ILE A 740 -38.41 8.16 4.84
CA ILE A 740 -39.34 9.08 4.17
C ILE A 740 -38.65 9.84 3.04
N VAL A 741 -37.41 10.30 3.27
CA VAL A 741 -36.62 10.99 2.24
C VAL A 741 -36.33 10.04 1.07
N ASN A 742 -35.99 8.77 1.30
CA ASN A 742 -35.84 7.76 0.25
C ASN A 742 -37.13 7.58 -0.56
N ILE A 743 -38.29 7.47 0.11
CA ILE A 743 -39.60 7.35 -0.56
C ILE A 743 -39.90 8.56 -1.45
N TRP A 744 -39.50 9.76 -1.01
CA TRP A 744 -39.74 10.98 -1.75
C TRP A 744 -38.75 11.19 -2.90
N SER A 745 -37.46 10.98 -2.65
CA SER A 745 -36.37 11.25 -3.60
C SER A 745 -36.18 10.14 -4.65
N ASP A 746 -36.34 8.87 -4.26
CA ASP A 746 -36.07 7.70 -5.11
C ASP A 746 -37.34 6.91 -5.47
N ARG A 747 -38.50 7.56 -5.43
CA ARG A 747 -39.82 6.92 -5.56
C ARG A 747 -39.96 5.98 -6.76
N ALA A 748 -39.43 6.38 -7.92
CA ALA A 748 -39.51 5.59 -9.15
C ALA A 748 -38.69 4.31 -9.05
N LEU A 749 -37.45 4.42 -8.55
CA LEU A 749 -36.55 3.30 -8.29
C LEU A 749 -37.15 2.32 -7.26
N LEU A 750 -37.67 2.84 -6.16
CA LEU A 750 -38.25 1.99 -5.11
C LEU A 750 -39.50 1.24 -5.58
N ARG A 751 -40.27 1.82 -6.50
CA ARG A 751 -41.42 1.13 -7.13
C ARG A 751 -40.96 0.03 -8.07
N SER A 752 -40.00 0.32 -8.95
CA SER A 752 -39.51 -0.67 -9.91
C SER A 752 -38.84 -1.86 -9.23
N ARG A 753 -38.16 -1.63 -8.10
CA ARG A 753 -37.52 -2.66 -7.28
C ARG A 753 -38.44 -3.32 -6.25
N GLY A 754 -39.70 -2.90 -6.15
CA GLY A 754 -40.65 -3.44 -5.17
C GLY A 754 -40.24 -3.23 -3.71
N SER A 755 -39.43 -2.20 -3.43
CA SER A 755 -38.88 -1.86 -2.11
C SER A 755 -39.61 -0.71 -1.42
N LEU A 756 -40.43 0.06 -2.15
CA LEU A 756 -41.14 1.24 -1.62
C LEU A 756 -42.01 0.92 -0.39
N PHE A 757 -42.71 -0.22 -0.41
CA PHE A 757 -43.53 -0.69 0.71
C PHE A 757 -42.69 -0.93 1.97
N TRP A 758 -41.49 -1.49 1.81
CA TRP A 758 -40.61 -1.87 2.91
C TRP A 758 -39.96 -0.65 3.58
N TYR A 759 -39.59 0.38 2.81
CA TYR A 759 -39.20 1.67 3.39
C TYR A 759 -40.35 2.32 4.17
N GLY A 760 -41.59 2.20 3.68
CA GLY A 760 -42.77 2.71 4.38
C GLY A 760 -42.99 2.04 5.74
N TRP A 761 -42.87 0.72 5.80
CA TRP A 761 -42.99 -0.03 7.06
C TRP A 761 -41.80 0.17 8.01
N SER A 762 -40.58 0.34 7.47
CA SER A 762 -39.43 0.71 8.30
C SER A 762 -39.66 2.06 9.01
N ALA A 763 -40.19 3.06 8.29
CA ALA A 763 -40.55 4.36 8.88
C ALA A 763 -41.68 4.23 9.92
N ALA A 764 -42.74 3.49 9.59
CA ALA A 764 -43.91 3.33 10.46
C ALA A 764 -43.56 2.60 11.76
N LEU A 765 -42.76 1.54 11.70
CA LEU A 765 -42.35 0.75 12.87
C LEU A 765 -41.33 1.49 13.73
N ALA A 766 -40.42 2.27 13.10
CA ALA A 766 -39.53 3.17 13.84
C ALA A 766 -40.33 4.19 14.65
N LEU A 767 -41.36 4.82 14.07
CA LEU A 767 -42.24 5.73 14.80
C LEU A 767 -43.10 4.98 15.84
N GLY A 768 -43.53 3.76 15.52
CA GLY A 768 -44.30 2.88 16.39
C GLY A 768 -43.61 2.56 17.71
N HIS A 769 -42.27 2.61 17.76
CA HIS A 769 -41.50 2.53 19.01
C HIS A 769 -42.03 3.52 20.07
N LEU A 770 -42.40 4.75 19.66
CA LEU A 770 -42.86 5.80 20.57
C LEU A 770 -44.22 5.48 21.21
N ALA A 771 -45.00 4.55 20.66
CA ALA A 771 -46.26 4.11 21.25
C ALA A 771 -46.06 3.39 22.60
N TYR A 772 -44.85 2.92 22.90
CA TYR A 772 -44.51 2.29 24.18
C TYR A 772 -44.14 3.30 25.27
N VAL A 773 -43.97 4.59 24.95
CA VAL A 773 -43.61 5.63 25.93
C VAL A 773 -44.56 5.68 27.12
N PRO A 774 -45.90 5.64 26.98
CA PRO A 774 -46.82 5.60 28.12
C PRO A 774 -46.66 4.36 29.01
N ALA A 775 -46.17 3.25 28.48
CA ALA A 775 -45.92 2.03 29.25
C ALA A 775 -44.52 2.01 29.91
N VAL A 776 -43.61 2.87 29.47
CA VAL A 776 -42.19 2.90 29.87
C VAL A 776 -41.86 4.08 30.79
N ALA A 777 -42.33 5.28 30.45
CA ALA A 777 -41.86 6.53 31.06
C ALA A 777 -42.10 6.58 32.57
N TRP A 778 -43.29 6.19 33.04
CA TRP A 778 -43.60 6.20 34.47
C TRP A 778 -42.83 5.14 35.25
N LYS A 779 -42.52 3.97 34.66
CA LYS A 779 -41.72 2.93 35.32
C LYS A 779 -40.27 3.37 35.52
N LEU A 780 -39.70 4.04 34.51
CA LEU A 780 -38.36 4.64 34.62
C LEU A 780 -38.34 5.78 35.63
N ARG A 781 -39.40 6.60 35.65
CA ARG A 781 -39.57 7.64 36.67
C ARG A 781 -39.67 7.04 38.07
N ALA A 782 -40.42 5.95 38.23
CA ALA A 782 -40.57 5.30 39.52
C ALA A 782 -39.26 4.68 40.04
N LEU A 783 -38.48 4.09 39.14
CA LEU A 783 -37.14 3.58 39.43
C LEU A 783 -36.16 4.70 39.80
N TRP A 784 -36.22 5.84 39.11
CA TRP A 784 -35.36 6.99 39.38
C TRP A 784 -35.72 7.68 40.71
N GLU A 785 -37.00 7.95 40.94
CA GLU A 785 -37.50 8.63 42.15
C GLU A 785 -37.51 7.72 43.38
N ASP A 786 -37.09 6.46 43.24
CA ASP A 786 -37.09 5.42 44.30
C ASP A 786 -38.47 5.28 44.98
N ASN A 787 -39.54 5.36 44.18
CA ASN A 787 -40.92 5.36 44.66
C ASN A 787 -41.70 4.09 44.28
N CYS A 788 -41.01 3.05 43.80
CA CYS A 788 -41.62 1.79 43.33
C CYS A 788 -42.54 1.13 44.37
N ALA A 789 -42.29 1.36 45.66
CA ALA A 789 -43.13 0.86 46.76
C ALA A 789 -44.58 1.40 46.71
N VAL A 790 -44.78 2.61 46.19
CA VAL A 790 -46.11 3.22 45.97
C VAL A 790 -46.91 2.43 44.92
N GLU A 791 -46.21 1.79 43.99
CA GLU A 791 -46.75 0.97 42.90
C GLU A 791 -46.82 -0.54 43.26
N GLY A 792 -46.69 -0.85 44.56
CA GLY A 792 -46.82 -2.19 45.11
C GLY A 792 -45.69 -3.15 44.72
N THR A 793 -44.47 -2.65 44.50
CA THR A 793 -43.31 -3.49 44.14
C THR A 793 -41.99 -2.87 44.63
N ASP A 794 -40.90 -3.64 44.66
CA ASP A 794 -39.56 -3.10 44.90
C ASP A 794 -38.89 -2.65 43.58
N ASN A 795 -37.73 -2.00 43.65
CA ASN A 795 -37.04 -1.51 42.44
C ASN A 795 -36.70 -2.63 41.46
N VAL A 796 -36.29 -3.80 41.96
CA VAL A 796 -36.04 -4.98 41.11
C VAL A 796 -37.34 -5.47 40.45
N GLY A 797 -38.47 -5.49 41.16
CA GLY A 797 -39.76 -5.86 40.59
C GLY A 797 -40.31 -4.84 39.58
N MET A 798 -40.06 -3.55 39.81
CA MET A 798 -40.36 -2.52 38.81
C MET A 798 -39.47 -2.66 37.56
N LEU A 799 -38.19 -3.02 37.74
CA LEU A 799 -37.28 -3.30 36.63
C LEU A 799 -37.73 -4.51 35.81
N GLU A 800 -38.18 -5.60 36.45
CA GLU A 800 -38.77 -6.77 35.78
C GLU A 800 -39.99 -6.36 34.92
N ARG A 801 -40.87 -5.51 35.46
CA ARG A 801 -42.02 -4.95 34.71
C ARG A 801 -41.58 -4.07 33.54
N TRP A 802 -40.52 -3.29 33.69
CA TRP A 802 -39.95 -2.48 32.62
C TRP A 802 -39.31 -3.34 31.53
N LEU A 803 -38.52 -4.36 31.93
CA LEU A 803 -37.86 -5.31 31.03
C LEU A 803 -38.87 -6.06 30.16
N ALA A 804 -40.03 -6.45 30.71
CA ALA A 804 -41.10 -7.07 29.93
C ALA A 804 -41.61 -6.16 28.80
N VAL A 805 -41.80 -4.86 29.09
CA VAL A 805 -42.21 -3.87 28.08
C VAL A 805 -41.09 -3.59 27.08
N ASN A 806 -39.84 -3.51 27.53
CA ASN A 806 -38.65 -3.33 26.68
C ASN A 806 -38.49 -4.50 25.69
N HIS A 807 -38.64 -5.73 26.16
CA HIS A 807 -38.59 -6.93 25.33
C HIS A 807 -39.71 -6.96 24.28
N LEU A 808 -40.94 -6.61 24.69
CA LEU A 808 -42.07 -6.56 23.76
C LEU A 808 -41.83 -5.52 22.67
N ARG A 809 -41.43 -4.28 23.04
CA ARG A 809 -41.09 -3.21 22.09
C ARG A 809 -39.96 -3.62 21.13
N MET A 810 -38.90 -4.23 21.67
CA MET A 810 -37.76 -4.70 20.90
C MET A 810 -38.19 -5.71 19.82
N LEU A 811 -39.03 -6.67 20.17
CA LEU A 811 -39.49 -7.72 19.26
C LEU A 811 -40.53 -7.22 18.24
N THR A 812 -41.37 -6.25 18.60
CA THR A 812 -42.45 -5.78 17.72
C THR A 812 -42.01 -4.63 16.81
N THR A 813 -41.34 -3.62 17.35
CA THR A 813 -41.05 -2.36 16.64
C THR A 813 -39.61 -2.27 16.19
N ASP A 814 -38.63 -2.49 17.08
CA ASP A 814 -37.21 -2.34 16.75
C ASP A 814 -36.76 -3.43 15.75
N LEU A 815 -37.08 -4.70 16.03
CA LEU A 815 -36.80 -5.83 15.13
C LEU A 815 -37.62 -5.73 13.83
N GLY A 816 -38.88 -5.30 13.92
CA GLY A 816 -39.75 -5.13 12.76
C GLY A 816 -39.23 -4.05 11.80
N ALA A 817 -38.83 -2.89 12.32
CA ALA A 817 -38.26 -1.80 11.53
C ALA A 817 -36.95 -2.22 10.86
N TRP A 818 -36.11 -2.97 11.58
CA TRP A 818 -34.85 -3.53 11.08
C TRP A 818 -35.09 -4.55 9.95
N LEU A 819 -35.98 -5.53 10.15
CA LEU A 819 -36.32 -6.51 9.11
C LEU A 819 -36.86 -5.83 7.86
N CYS A 820 -37.72 -4.83 8.01
CA CYS A 820 -38.21 -4.04 6.88
C CYS A 820 -37.09 -3.28 6.18
N ALA A 821 -36.14 -2.69 6.92
CA ALA A 821 -34.98 -2.01 6.35
C ALA A 821 -34.04 -2.96 5.59
N VAL A 822 -33.79 -4.16 6.14
CA VAL A 822 -33.03 -5.22 5.45
C VAL A 822 -33.70 -5.56 4.13
N VAL A 823 -34.99 -5.88 4.13
CA VAL A 823 -35.71 -6.24 2.90
C VAL A 823 -35.76 -5.07 1.91
N ALA A 824 -35.95 -3.85 2.40
CA ALA A 824 -35.97 -2.64 1.58
C ALA A 824 -34.64 -2.46 0.84
N ILE A 825 -33.51 -2.56 1.55
CA ILE A 825 -32.18 -2.37 0.98
C ILE A 825 -31.80 -3.54 0.08
N SER A 826 -32.02 -4.78 0.52
CA SER A 826 -31.74 -5.94 -0.31
C SER A 826 -32.47 -5.84 -1.64
N LYS A 827 -33.73 -5.42 -1.65
CA LYS A 827 -34.45 -5.22 -2.92
C LYS A 827 -33.95 -4.03 -3.74
N THR A 828 -33.47 -2.97 -3.09
CA THR A 828 -33.07 -1.73 -3.77
C THR A 828 -31.65 -1.76 -4.31
N LEU A 829 -30.73 -2.41 -3.60
CA LEU A 829 -29.29 -2.41 -3.87
C LEU A 829 -28.74 -3.73 -4.40
N ILE A 830 -29.49 -4.84 -4.33
CA ILE A 830 -29.10 -6.05 -5.05
C ILE A 830 -29.33 -5.78 -6.55
N VAL A 831 -28.22 -5.83 -7.30
CA VAL A 831 -28.17 -5.82 -8.76
C VAL A 831 -28.83 -7.09 -9.28
#